data_AF-A0A067CFK3-F1
#
_entry.id   AF-A0A067CFK3-F1
#
_cell.length_a   1.000
_cell.length_b   1.000
_cell.length_c   1.000
_cell.angle_alpha   90.00
_cell.angle_beta   90.00
_cell.angle_gamma   90.00
#
_symmetry.space_group_name_H-M   'P 1'
#
loop_
_entity.id
_entity.type
_entity.pdbx_description
1 polymer ?
#
loop_
_entity_poly.entity_id
_entity_poly.type
_entity_poly.pdbx_seq_one_letter_code
_entity_poly.pdbx_strand_id
1 'polypeptide(L)'
;MCPMGSASPRVVPPGMYLVPAQDPTTLSVTMLVTRCPPGSYCVYGQAFPCPVGRFGATEGLNSSRCSDACPSGSLCVAGTVAPMPCSDPASFCPAESYALHHVGVGNYSIPLDSQYHNDQAVCEPGHYCIDGVRSPCPAGTFGSAFGLTTPACSGQCAPGYHCPQGSLLATANECGSPHTYCPEGSPHPQFIASGYCGVGTSATTQAAQALAPPGSFALEGQCYSCPGGSYGTDPGSISPTCSGVCAPGYYCPPGSTSPFQVTCGLGAYCPTGSASPLSVTRGFYSYIATTDACGPGLYRSASTSLAALLLAGWSAIAVDYGDALFPYAPCVPCPLGTFKPDQGDDQSLCLACPLFTSTSSIDRTTCTCYRVSGGAAWDATTTALYFDGVDCIDLPVSTQMVSLLAPNSSWTKDREAACEPGYYCVQGAREPCPAGRYGTSWKETNPLCTDACRRGHYCPVASAHDAMKPCGAPYLYCPSGSPYPVAVTAGYYSLDSISGLFSDLTRRDAQAPCEPGAFCKYGLQYPCPGGRYGSAAQETSSLCTGLCQRGFYCPPGSTRPTQVACGNASVICRRGSAVPEPVAVGYYSGGDTSPTEALDRDSMRWYQLPCPLGSYCVDGTSFPCPGGTYGGVTQLTRPTCSGLCAPGYYCPPGSVASQAFSCGNVSVYCPPGSTQPLAVSVGYYTTGGTNSTRSGQALCPIGSFCQHGVLYQCPSGTYGSTTGLTVETCSGWCRAGYFCPPGTVSATANACGPSSYSIDGQGDCMACPSARPAMPCQNRRACCQ
;
A
#
# COMPACT_ATOMS: atom_id res chain seq x y z
N MET A 1 34.78 121.56 90.42
CA MET A 1 36.13 121.78 90.98
C MET A 1 36.17 123.15 91.64
N CYS A 2 36.69 123.26 92.86
CA CYS A 2 37.00 124.55 93.49
C CYS A 2 38.53 124.66 93.62
N PRO A 3 39.24 125.11 92.56
CA PRO A 3 40.68 125.34 92.67
C PRO A 3 40.94 126.43 93.73
N MET A 4 41.93 126.20 94.61
CA MET A 4 42.26 127.09 95.73
C MET A 4 42.43 128.54 95.24
N GLY A 5 41.65 129.46 95.82
CA GLY A 5 41.64 130.89 95.47
C GLY A 5 40.50 131.33 94.53
N SER A 6 39.67 130.42 94.01
CA SER A 6 38.51 130.75 93.16
C SER A 6 37.22 130.88 93.98
N ALA A 7 36.55 132.03 93.90
CA ALA A 7 35.27 132.31 94.57
C ALA A 7 34.06 131.61 93.90
N SER A 8 34.27 130.83 92.83
CA SER A 8 33.21 130.07 92.17
C SER A 8 33.69 128.67 91.72
N PRO A 9 32.84 127.64 91.85
CA PRO A 9 33.16 126.31 91.36
C PRO A 9 33.26 126.30 89.83
N ARG A 10 34.38 125.83 89.29
CA ARG A 10 34.48 125.44 87.88
C ARG A 10 33.75 124.12 87.70
N VAL A 11 32.62 124.17 87.02
CA VAL A 11 31.90 122.97 86.58
C VAL A 11 32.78 122.25 85.56
N VAL A 12 33.08 120.98 85.79
CA VAL A 12 33.76 120.16 84.78
C VAL A 12 32.77 120.03 83.62
N PRO A 13 33.10 120.50 82.41
CA PRO A 13 32.19 120.42 81.30
C PRO A 13 31.81 118.96 81.03
N PRO A 14 30.55 118.68 80.64
CA PRO A 14 30.16 117.34 80.22
C PRO A 14 31.13 116.80 79.16
N GLY A 15 31.58 115.55 79.30
CA GLY A 15 32.53 114.93 78.36
C GLY A 15 34.00 115.05 78.76
N MET A 16 34.28 115.65 79.91
CA MET A 16 35.63 115.68 80.49
C MET A 16 35.64 115.03 81.87
N TYR A 17 36.76 114.39 82.21
CA TYR A 17 36.97 113.76 83.51
C TYR A 17 38.27 114.25 84.14
N LEU A 18 38.38 114.01 85.44
CA LEU A 18 39.55 114.40 86.20
C LEU A 18 40.54 113.25 86.22
N VAL A 19 41.70 113.49 85.62
CA VAL A 19 42.85 112.63 85.84
C VAL A 19 43.79 113.32 86.83
N PRO A 20 44.30 112.59 87.83
CA PRO A 20 45.40 113.08 88.61
C PRO A 20 46.62 113.17 87.69
N ALA A 21 47.06 114.38 87.40
CA ALA A 21 48.29 114.63 86.68
C ALA A 21 49.31 115.16 87.67
N GLN A 22 50.39 114.40 87.83
CA GLN A 22 51.47 114.76 88.72
C GLN A 22 52.41 115.69 87.97
N ASP A 23 52.60 116.90 88.48
CA ASP A 23 53.60 117.82 87.94
C ASP A 23 54.99 117.20 88.15
N PRO A 24 55.73 116.87 87.09
CA PRO A 24 57.00 116.15 87.18
C PRO A 24 58.10 116.94 87.90
N THR A 25 57.90 118.23 88.15
CA THR A 25 58.87 119.09 88.86
C THR A 25 58.51 119.35 90.31
N THR A 26 57.23 119.41 90.65
CA THR A 26 56.78 119.77 92.01
C THR A 26 56.16 118.61 92.78
N LEU A 27 55.98 117.44 92.16
CA LEU A 27 55.29 116.25 92.72
C LEU A 27 53.86 116.54 93.21
N SER A 28 53.35 117.75 92.97
CA SER A 28 52.01 118.16 93.36
C SER A 28 50.99 117.51 92.43
N VAL A 29 49.98 116.86 93.00
CA VAL A 29 48.92 116.21 92.25
C VAL A 29 47.88 117.24 91.89
N THR A 30 47.89 117.68 90.63
CA THR A 30 46.90 118.61 90.10
C THR A 30 45.90 117.81 89.27
N MET A 31 44.62 118.04 89.50
CA MET A 31 43.57 117.39 88.70
C MET A 31 43.47 118.10 87.35
N LEU A 32 43.94 117.46 86.29
CA LEU A 32 43.79 117.95 84.93
C LEU A 32 42.43 117.53 84.38
N VAL A 33 41.80 118.45 83.65
CA VAL A 33 40.55 118.20 82.94
C VAL A 33 40.91 117.66 81.57
N THR A 34 40.68 116.36 81.36
CA THR A 34 41.00 115.67 80.10
C THR A 34 39.71 115.21 79.43
N ARG A 35 39.71 115.15 78.08
CA ARG A 35 38.60 114.59 77.32
C ARG A 35 38.39 113.13 77.70
N CYS A 36 37.14 112.71 77.78
CA CYS A 36 36.81 111.32 78.07
C CYS A 36 37.47 110.37 77.05
N PRO A 37 38.16 109.30 77.47
CA PRO A 37 38.80 108.38 76.54
C PRO A 37 37.75 107.59 75.74
N PRO A 38 38.10 107.07 74.55
CA PRO A 38 37.19 106.24 73.77
C PRO A 38 36.73 105.02 74.59
N GLY A 39 35.53 104.54 74.31
CA GLY A 39 34.87 103.45 75.04
C GLY A 39 34.24 103.86 76.38
N SER A 40 34.37 105.12 76.81
CA SER A 40 33.78 105.64 78.06
C SER A 40 33.06 106.96 77.84
N TYR A 41 32.08 107.27 78.70
CA TYR A 41 31.43 108.58 78.77
C TYR A 41 31.63 109.20 80.16
N CYS A 42 31.76 110.52 80.19
CA CYS A 42 32.17 111.24 81.38
C CYS A 42 31.10 112.23 81.84
N VAL A 43 30.51 111.93 82.99
CA VAL A 43 29.49 112.78 83.66
C VAL A 43 29.94 112.99 85.10
N TYR A 44 29.72 114.19 85.64
CA TYR A 44 30.12 114.56 87.00
C TYR A 44 31.63 114.41 87.28
N GLY A 45 32.47 114.43 86.25
CA GLY A 45 33.94 114.36 86.37
C GLY A 45 34.52 112.94 86.54
N GLN A 46 33.70 111.89 86.41
CA GLN A 46 34.12 110.49 86.44
C GLN A 46 33.90 109.81 85.08
N ALA A 47 34.78 108.89 84.71
CA ALA A 47 34.64 108.09 83.49
C ALA A 47 33.88 106.79 83.79
N PHE A 48 32.77 106.58 83.08
CA PHE A 48 32.01 105.34 83.10
C PHE A 48 32.18 104.63 81.75
N PRO A 49 32.39 103.30 81.73
CA PRO A 49 32.43 102.57 80.46
C PRO A 49 31.09 102.76 79.74
N CYS A 50 31.14 102.84 78.41
CA CYS A 50 29.93 102.81 77.60
C CYS A 50 29.12 101.57 77.97
N PRO A 51 27.81 101.73 78.24
CA PRO A 51 26.97 100.62 78.64
C PRO A 51 26.92 99.56 77.53
N VAL A 52 26.67 98.32 77.93
CA VAL A 52 26.53 97.18 77.02
C VAL A 52 25.57 97.50 75.86
N GLY A 53 25.87 97.05 74.64
CA GLY A 53 25.08 97.36 73.44
C GLY A 53 25.36 98.73 72.82
N ARG A 54 26.35 99.50 73.32
CA ARG A 54 26.82 100.78 72.76
C ARG A 54 28.34 100.84 72.66
N PHE A 55 28.86 101.62 71.72
CA PHE A 55 30.29 101.82 71.54
C PHE A 55 30.68 103.29 71.64
N GLY A 56 31.93 103.55 72.01
CA GLY A 56 32.50 104.90 72.09
C GLY A 56 33.72 105.02 71.19
N ALA A 57 33.54 105.35 69.91
CA ALA A 57 34.65 105.48 68.96
C ALA A 57 35.45 106.79 69.11
N THR A 58 34.85 107.80 69.74
CA THR A 58 35.44 109.14 69.84
C THR A 58 35.69 109.55 71.29
N GLU A 59 36.65 110.46 71.46
CA GLU A 59 36.93 111.09 72.75
C GLU A 59 35.92 112.19 73.10
N GLY A 60 35.71 112.43 74.39
CA GLY A 60 34.89 113.54 74.88
C GLY A 60 33.40 113.23 75.02
N LEU A 61 33.00 111.95 75.00
CA LEU A 61 31.61 111.53 75.15
C LEU A 61 31.06 111.90 76.54
N ASN A 62 29.85 112.48 76.56
CA ASN A 62 29.27 113.11 77.76
C ASN A 62 27.94 112.50 78.20
N SER A 63 27.53 111.38 77.60
CA SER A 63 26.24 110.74 77.82
C SER A 63 26.36 109.23 77.69
N SER A 64 25.52 108.50 78.43
CA SER A 64 25.41 107.03 78.35
C SER A 64 24.94 106.53 76.98
N ARG A 65 24.51 107.43 76.08
CA ARG A 65 24.25 107.11 74.67
C ARG A 65 25.52 106.84 73.86
N CYS A 66 26.69 107.22 74.38
CA CYS A 66 28.01 107.10 73.75
C CYS A 66 28.03 107.60 72.29
N SER A 67 28.85 107.01 71.41
CA SER A 67 28.91 107.43 70.00
C SER A 67 27.62 107.04 69.29
N ASP A 68 27.24 105.76 69.35
CA ASP A 68 25.96 105.26 68.85
C ASP A 68 25.61 103.90 69.50
N ALA A 69 24.43 103.39 69.18
CA ALA A 69 24.05 101.99 69.36
C ALA A 69 25.05 101.05 68.65
N CYS A 70 25.26 99.85 69.19
CA CYS A 70 26.09 98.85 68.54
C CYS A 70 25.47 98.48 67.17
N PRO A 71 26.21 98.65 66.07
CA PRO A 71 25.68 98.35 64.74
C PRO A 71 25.37 96.86 64.61
N SER A 72 24.37 96.53 63.79
CA SER A 72 23.98 95.15 63.54
C SER A 72 25.15 94.37 62.90
N GLY A 73 25.32 93.12 63.29
CA GLY A 73 26.44 92.27 62.89
C GLY A 73 27.69 92.43 63.74
N SER A 74 27.63 93.25 64.80
CA SER A 74 28.75 93.49 65.70
C SER A 74 28.37 93.34 67.18
N LEU A 75 29.36 93.00 68.00
CA LEU A 75 29.25 92.82 69.45
C LEU A 75 29.90 93.98 70.18
N CYS A 76 29.15 94.60 71.11
CA CYS A 76 29.66 95.67 71.97
C CYS A 76 29.43 95.33 73.45
N VAL A 77 30.46 94.80 74.10
CA VAL A 77 30.52 94.64 75.57
C VAL A 77 30.81 95.98 76.25
N ALA A 78 30.70 96.05 77.58
CA ALA A 78 30.95 97.30 78.30
C ALA A 78 32.36 97.85 78.00
N GLY A 79 32.44 99.13 77.62
CA GLY A 79 33.72 99.77 77.30
C GLY A 79 34.21 99.61 75.86
N THR A 80 33.38 99.09 74.94
CA THR A 80 33.79 98.84 73.54
C THR A 80 34.14 100.13 72.80
N VAL A 81 35.36 100.19 72.26
CA VAL A 81 35.84 101.33 71.45
C VAL A 81 35.45 101.16 69.98
N ALA A 82 35.64 99.97 69.42
CA ALA A 82 35.29 99.61 68.06
C ALA A 82 34.40 98.35 68.08
N PRO A 83 33.22 98.35 67.44
CA PRO A 83 32.35 97.18 67.37
C PRO A 83 33.08 95.96 66.80
N MET A 84 33.02 94.83 67.50
CA MET A 84 33.69 93.60 67.07
C MET A 84 32.78 92.79 66.12
N PRO A 85 33.21 92.42 64.91
CA PRO A 85 32.38 91.66 63.97
C PRO A 85 32.03 90.28 64.54
N CYS A 86 30.77 89.87 64.39
CA CYS A 86 30.34 88.51 64.68
C CYS A 86 30.65 87.65 63.44
N SER A 87 31.93 87.24 63.34
CA SER A 87 32.52 86.60 62.16
C SER A 87 32.45 85.07 62.17
N ASP A 88 32.08 84.47 63.29
CA ASP A 88 31.84 83.02 63.37
C ASP A 88 30.43 82.72 62.82
N PRO A 89 30.29 81.91 61.76
CA PRO A 89 28.99 81.58 61.19
C PRO A 89 28.04 80.89 62.18
N ALA A 90 28.55 80.28 63.25
CA ALA A 90 27.72 79.69 64.31
C ALA A 90 27.03 80.74 65.21
N SER A 91 27.33 82.03 65.05
CA SER A 91 26.81 83.12 65.87
C SER A 91 26.40 84.36 65.05
N PHE A 92 25.42 85.11 65.55
CA PHE A 92 24.98 86.37 64.96
C PHE A 92 24.67 87.42 66.04
N CYS A 93 24.59 88.69 65.62
CA CYS A 93 24.44 89.83 66.52
C CYS A 93 23.41 90.83 65.96
N PRO A 94 22.16 90.82 66.45
CA PRO A 94 21.18 91.87 66.17
C PRO A 94 21.67 93.27 66.60
N ALA A 95 20.97 94.33 66.20
CA ALA A 95 21.31 95.69 66.65
C ALA A 95 21.31 95.80 68.20
N GLU A 96 22.22 96.60 68.76
CA GLU A 96 22.42 96.77 70.21
C GLU A 96 22.84 95.48 70.97
N SER A 97 23.42 94.48 70.27
CA SER A 97 23.86 93.23 70.90
C SER A 97 25.06 93.39 71.85
N TYR A 98 24.94 92.75 73.01
CA TYR A 98 25.99 92.68 74.04
C TYR A 98 26.46 91.26 74.38
N ALA A 99 25.86 90.25 73.75
CA ALA A 99 26.27 88.85 73.80
C ALA A 99 26.12 88.21 72.41
N LEU A 100 26.89 87.17 72.13
CA LEU A 100 26.75 86.37 70.91
C LEU A 100 25.42 85.59 70.98
N HIS A 101 24.63 85.66 69.91
CA HIS A 101 23.46 84.81 69.76
C HIS A 101 23.84 83.59 68.92
N HIS A 102 23.65 82.40 69.46
CA HIS A 102 23.89 81.18 68.69
C HIS A 102 22.83 81.01 67.60
N VAL A 103 23.29 80.65 66.41
CA VAL A 103 22.41 80.27 65.31
C VAL A 103 21.67 78.98 65.71
N GLY A 104 20.34 79.00 65.55
CA GLY A 104 19.50 77.85 65.85
C GLY A 104 19.82 76.65 64.96
N VAL A 105 19.59 75.44 65.48
CA VAL A 105 19.75 74.20 64.72
C VAL A 105 18.88 74.27 63.46
N GLY A 106 19.47 74.02 62.28
CA GLY A 106 18.79 74.12 60.99
C GLY A 106 18.75 75.53 60.39
N ASN A 107 19.43 76.51 61.00
CA ASN A 107 19.54 77.87 60.49
C ASN A 107 21.00 78.20 60.11
N TYR A 108 21.18 79.23 59.29
CA TYR A 108 22.47 79.82 58.95
C TYR A 108 22.50 81.32 59.26
N SER A 109 23.69 81.85 59.51
CA SER A 109 23.88 83.28 59.75
C SER A 109 23.81 84.08 58.45
N ILE A 110 23.20 85.27 58.51
CA ILE A 110 23.09 86.21 57.38
C ILE A 110 23.61 87.60 57.77
N PRO A 111 24.06 88.42 56.79
CA PRO A 111 24.24 88.10 55.37
C PRO A 111 25.37 87.09 55.10
N LEU A 112 25.21 86.28 54.04
CA LEU A 112 26.22 85.33 53.57
C LEU A 112 27.47 86.06 53.06
N ASP A 113 28.64 85.41 53.14
CA ASP A 113 29.95 85.96 52.70
C ASP A 113 30.31 87.32 53.34
N SER A 114 29.80 87.57 54.54
CA SER A 114 30.08 88.77 55.34
C SER A 114 30.71 88.38 56.67
N GLN A 115 31.61 89.21 57.18
CA GLN A 115 32.13 89.06 58.55
C GLN A 115 31.18 89.66 59.61
N TYR A 116 30.07 90.27 59.19
CA TYR A 116 29.12 91.00 60.05
C TYR A 116 27.75 90.32 60.05
N HIS A 117 27.64 89.15 60.67
CA HIS A 117 26.39 88.38 60.73
C HIS A 117 25.40 88.97 61.73
N ASN A 118 24.26 89.46 61.25
CA ASN A 118 23.32 90.25 62.04
C ASN A 118 21.98 89.58 62.32
N ASP A 119 21.64 88.52 61.60
CA ASP A 119 20.42 87.75 61.77
C ASP A 119 20.67 86.28 61.37
N GLN A 120 19.67 85.43 61.54
CA GLN A 120 19.68 84.05 61.07
C GLN A 120 18.53 83.78 60.10
N ALA A 121 18.75 82.90 59.12
CA ALA A 121 17.73 82.41 58.21
C ALA A 121 17.60 80.89 58.33
N VAL A 122 16.39 80.36 58.17
CA VAL A 122 16.16 78.92 58.14
C VAL A 122 16.75 78.35 56.85
N CYS A 123 17.45 77.21 56.93
CA CYS A 123 17.95 76.53 55.74
C CYS A 123 16.78 76.19 54.81
N GLU A 124 16.83 76.72 53.60
CA GLU A 124 15.84 76.46 52.58
C GLU A 124 16.02 75.06 51.94
N PRO A 125 14.97 74.48 51.33
CA PRO A 125 15.08 73.25 50.56
C PRO A 125 16.26 73.27 49.57
N GLY A 126 16.88 72.11 49.40
CA GLY A 126 18.13 71.94 48.64
C GLY A 126 19.40 72.25 49.44
N HIS A 127 19.29 72.72 50.69
CA HIS A 127 20.42 73.09 51.53
C HIS A 127 20.28 72.51 52.93
N TYR A 128 21.41 72.26 53.58
CA TYR A 128 21.51 71.86 54.98
C TYR A 128 22.46 72.79 55.73
N CYS A 129 22.20 72.97 57.02
CA CYS A 129 22.88 73.91 57.89
C CYS A 129 23.51 73.16 59.05
N ILE A 130 24.84 73.21 59.15
CA ILE A 130 25.61 72.69 60.28
C ILE A 130 26.42 73.85 60.84
N ASP A 131 26.34 74.07 62.16
CA ASP A 131 27.07 75.12 62.87
C ASP A 131 26.94 76.50 62.22
N GLY A 132 25.73 76.84 61.78
CA GLY A 132 25.40 78.12 61.15
C GLY A 132 25.92 78.31 59.72
N VAL A 133 26.53 77.29 59.12
CA VAL A 133 27.01 77.30 57.73
C VAL A 133 25.99 76.65 56.79
N ARG A 134 25.55 77.40 55.79
CA ARG A 134 24.68 76.93 54.71
C ARG A 134 25.47 76.16 53.65
N SER A 135 25.15 74.88 53.45
CA SER A 135 25.74 74.03 52.40
C SER A 135 24.66 73.43 51.51
N PRO A 136 24.84 73.36 50.18
CA PRO A 136 23.89 72.65 49.32
C PRO A 136 23.94 71.14 49.59
N CYS A 137 22.80 70.46 49.45
CA CYS A 137 22.71 69.01 49.56
C CYS A 137 23.70 68.35 48.59
N PRO A 138 24.55 67.41 49.06
CA PRO A 138 25.52 66.72 48.21
C PRO A 138 24.85 66.05 47.01
N ALA A 139 25.56 65.99 45.88
CA ALA A 139 25.06 65.27 44.72
C ALA A 139 24.75 63.80 45.08
N GLY A 140 23.63 63.29 44.58
CA GLY A 140 23.06 61.99 44.97
C GLY A 140 22.03 62.05 46.09
N THR A 141 21.84 63.20 46.73
CA THR A 141 20.81 63.42 47.76
C THR A 141 19.88 64.57 47.38
N PHE A 142 18.71 64.64 48.01
CA PHE A 142 17.77 65.74 47.84
C PHE A 142 17.35 66.33 49.18
N GLY A 143 17.00 67.61 49.20
CA GLY A 143 16.48 68.30 50.38
C GLY A 143 15.12 68.93 50.09
N SER A 144 14.03 68.28 50.51
CA SER A 144 12.67 68.79 50.31
C SER A 144 12.12 69.59 51.49
N ALA A 145 12.77 69.50 52.65
CA ALA A 145 12.35 70.15 53.89
C ALA A 145 13.20 71.39 54.21
N PHE A 146 12.60 72.32 54.95
CA PHE A 146 13.32 73.41 55.59
C PHE A 146 14.08 72.92 56.83
N GLY A 147 15.17 73.59 57.17
CA GLY A 147 15.90 73.37 58.41
C GLY A 147 16.69 72.06 58.47
N LEU A 148 17.12 71.53 57.32
CA LEU A 148 17.93 70.30 57.27
C LEU A 148 19.29 70.52 57.93
N THR A 149 19.77 69.53 58.68
CA THR A 149 20.97 69.65 59.53
C THR A 149 22.05 68.63 59.22
N THR A 150 21.87 67.83 58.17
CA THR A 150 22.82 66.76 57.83
C THR A 150 23.07 66.72 56.32
N PRO A 151 24.26 66.26 55.88
CA PRO A 151 24.55 66.05 54.46
C PRO A 151 23.73 64.90 53.84
N ALA A 152 22.99 64.11 54.62
CA ALA A 152 22.01 63.17 54.10
C ALA A 152 20.72 63.87 53.61
N CYS A 153 20.55 65.16 53.95
CA CYS A 153 19.38 65.96 53.63
C CYS A 153 18.06 65.23 53.94
N SER A 154 17.12 65.17 53.00
CA SER A 154 15.85 64.46 53.15
C SER A 154 15.94 62.99 52.74
N GLY A 155 17.01 62.58 52.06
CA GLY A 155 17.22 61.21 51.60
C GLY A 155 18.05 61.12 50.32
N GLN A 156 18.28 59.88 49.88
CA GLN A 156 18.96 59.58 48.62
C GLN A 156 18.03 59.82 47.43
N CYS A 157 18.62 60.11 46.27
CA CYS A 157 17.90 60.23 45.02
C CYS A 157 17.17 58.92 44.69
N ALA A 158 15.95 59.01 44.17
CA ALA A 158 15.15 57.83 43.82
C ALA A 158 15.78 57.05 42.65
N PRO A 159 15.67 55.71 42.62
CA PRO A 159 16.13 54.91 41.50
C PRO A 159 15.45 55.35 40.18
N GLY A 160 16.23 55.44 39.09
CA GLY A 160 15.79 55.98 37.80
C GLY A 160 15.97 57.49 37.65
N TYR A 161 16.39 58.18 38.71
CA TYR A 161 16.61 59.62 38.74
C TYR A 161 18.01 59.95 39.25
N HIS A 162 18.54 61.11 38.84
CA HIS A 162 19.79 61.63 39.37
C HIS A 162 19.60 63.02 39.97
N CYS A 163 20.33 63.27 41.06
CA CYS A 163 20.21 64.48 41.86
C CYS A 163 21.55 65.22 41.85
N PRO A 164 21.73 66.24 40.98
CA PRO A 164 22.84 67.18 41.09
C PRO A 164 22.84 67.88 42.46
N GLN A 165 23.95 68.52 42.80
CA GLN A 165 24.09 69.26 44.05
C GLN A 165 22.96 70.28 44.23
N GLY A 166 22.34 70.31 45.41
CA GLY A 166 21.24 71.22 45.73
C GLY A 166 19.84 70.78 45.25
N SER A 167 19.66 69.52 44.86
CA SER A 167 18.37 69.00 44.39
C SER A 167 17.27 69.08 45.45
N LEU A 168 16.05 69.43 45.02
CA LEU A 168 14.90 69.63 45.92
C LEU A 168 14.02 68.38 46.09
N LEU A 169 14.02 67.49 45.10
CA LEU A 169 13.14 66.33 45.04
C LEU A 169 13.96 65.07 44.74
N ALA A 170 13.51 63.92 45.24
CA ALA A 170 14.13 62.63 44.97
C ALA A 170 14.10 62.25 43.47
N THR A 171 13.19 62.86 42.71
CA THR A 171 13.00 62.66 41.26
C THR A 171 13.38 63.91 40.46
N ALA A 172 14.41 64.65 40.92
CA ALA A 172 14.78 65.96 40.36
C ALA A 172 15.06 65.92 38.84
N ASN A 173 15.83 64.93 38.38
CA ASN A 173 16.11 64.74 36.95
C ASN A 173 16.00 63.26 36.60
N GLU A 174 15.28 62.94 35.53
CA GLU A 174 15.27 61.59 34.97
C GLU A 174 16.66 61.25 34.41
N CYS A 175 17.02 59.96 34.40
CA CYS A 175 18.25 59.50 33.77
C CYS A 175 18.33 59.88 32.28
N GLY A 176 17.17 59.92 31.61
CA GLY A 176 16.95 60.70 30.38
C GLY A 176 17.42 60.06 29.08
N SER A 177 18.18 58.95 29.11
CA SER A 177 18.63 58.24 27.91
C SER A 177 18.49 56.72 28.03
N PRO A 178 18.10 56.01 26.94
CA PRO A 178 18.00 54.55 26.90
C PRO A 178 19.33 53.82 27.05
N HIS A 179 20.47 54.53 27.01
CA HIS A 179 21.82 53.98 27.20
C HIS A 179 22.37 54.24 28.60
N THR A 180 21.57 54.83 29.50
CA THR A 180 22.04 55.24 30.83
C THR A 180 21.08 54.81 31.92
N TYR A 181 21.63 54.37 33.05
CA TYR A 181 20.86 54.02 34.24
C TYR A 181 21.36 54.78 35.46
N CYS A 182 20.46 54.96 36.42
CA CYS A 182 20.63 55.76 37.62
C CYS A 182 20.19 54.91 38.83
N PRO A 183 21.12 54.16 39.48
CA PRO A 183 20.81 53.48 40.74
C PRO A 183 20.42 54.49 41.84
N GLU A 184 19.85 53.99 42.93
CA GLU A 184 19.51 54.82 44.09
C GLU A 184 20.72 55.64 44.55
N GLY A 185 20.50 56.94 44.81
CA GLY A 185 21.56 57.86 45.22
C GLY A 185 22.46 58.39 44.09
N SER A 186 22.05 58.26 42.82
CA SER A 186 22.89 58.70 41.69
C SER A 186 23.09 60.22 41.61
N PRO A 187 24.35 60.72 41.57
CA PRO A 187 24.63 62.14 41.33
C PRO A 187 24.53 62.53 39.85
N HIS A 188 24.78 61.59 38.94
CA HIS A 188 24.73 61.75 37.49
C HIS A 188 24.37 60.41 36.81
N PRO A 189 23.92 60.41 35.55
CA PRO A 189 23.68 59.18 34.78
C PRO A 189 24.93 58.31 34.61
N GLN A 190 24.79 56.99 34.61
CA GLN A 190 25.84 56.01 34.33
C GLN A 190 25.55 55.27 33.02
N PHE A 191 26.57 54.94 32.22
CA PHE A 191 26.38 54.19 30.97
C PHE A 191 26.09 52.72 31.22
N ILE A 192 25.15 52.16 30.46
CA ILE A 192 24.87 50.72 30.43
C ILE A 192 26.02 50.01 29.69
N ALA A 193 26.52 48.91 30.27
CA ALA A 193 27.60 48.14 29.69
C ALA A 193 27.15 47.37 28.44
N SER A 194 28.08 47.10 27.51
CA SER A 194 27.78 46.26 26.33
C SER A 194 27.30 44.86 26.75
N GLY A 195 26.24 44.37 26.12
CA GLY A 195 25.58 43.11 26.50
C GLY A 195 24.52 43.25 27.60
N TYR A 196 24.39 44.43 28.21
CA TYR A 196 23.39 44.73 29.23
C TYR A 196 22.31 45.66 28.67
N CYS A 197 21.13 45.61 29.27
CA CYS A 197 20.03 46.53 29.03
C CYS A 197 19.54 47.16 30.33
N GLY A 198 19.00 48.38 30.23
CA GLY A 198 18.55 49.12 31.39
C GLY A 198 17.20 48.61 31.90
N VAL A 199 17.10 48.43 33.21
CA VAL A 199 15.91 47.97 33.92
C VAL A 199 15.30 49.15 34.66
N GLY A 200 14.05 49.47 34.37
CA GLY A 200 13.34 50.60 34.98
C GLY A 200 11.88 50.62 34.56
N THR A 201 11.16 51.66 34.99
CA THR A 201 9.74 51.83 34.63
C THR A 201 9.55 52.33 33.20
N SER A 202 10.54 53.05 32.66
CA SER A 202 10.59 53.50 31.27
C SER A 202 12.04 53.52 30.77
N ALA A 203 12.23 53.77 29.47
CA ALA A 203 13.54 53.96 28.87
C ALA A 203 14.30 55.20 29.39
N THR A 204 13.62 56.13 30.08
CA THR A 204 14.24 57.34 30.67
C THR A 204 14.45 57.24 32.19
N THR A 205 13.81 56.28 32.85
CA THR A 205 13.85 56.05 34.31
C THR A 205 14.50 54.72 34.67
N GLN A 206 15.57 54.36 33.96
CA GLN A 206 16.31 53.11 34.18
C GLN A 206 17.06 53.18 35.51
N ALA A 207 16.76 52.26 36.43
CA ALA A 207 17.30 52.21 37.78
C ALA A 207 18.50 51.26 37.91
N ALA A 208 18.57 50.25 37.07
CA ALA A 208 19.62 49.24 37.08
C ALA A 208 19.95 48.81 35.64
N GLN A 209 20.92 47.92 35.50
CA GLN A 209 21.19 47.21 34.25
C GLN A 209 21.13 45.70 34.49
N ALA A 210 20.63 44.95 33.51
CA ALA A 210 20.58 43.49 33.52
C ALA A 210 21.21 42.93 32.25
N LEU A 211 21.89 41.79 32.37
CA LEU A 211 22.45 41.10 31.22
C LEU A 211 21.31 40.64 30.30
N ALA A 212 21.44 40.84 28.99
CA ALA A 212 20.43 40.36 28.06
C ALA A 212 20.23 38.84 28.23
N PRO A 213 19.02 38.36 28.57
CA PRO A 213 18.79 36.92 28.74
C PRO A 213 18.94 36.18 27.39
N PRO A 214 19.16 34.85 27.42
CA PRO A 214 19.10 34.03 26.21
C PRO A 214 17.80 34.29 25.43
N GLY A 215 17.88 34.26 24.11
CA GLY A 215 16.77 34.62 23.22
C GLY A 215 16.61 36.12 23.00
N SER A 216 17.49 36.95 23.56
CA SER A 216 17.51 38.40 23.34
C SER A 216 18.93 38.90 23.07
N PHE A 217 19.03 40.10 22.50
CA PHE A 217 20.28 40.82 22.31
C PHE A 217 20.16 42.25 22.84
N ALA A 218 21.25 42.77 23.38
CA ALA A 218 21.37 44.15 23.81
C ALA A 218 21.87 45.01 22.64
N LEU A 219 21.05 45.96 22.21
CA LEU A 219 21.46 46.99 21.27
C LEU A 219 21.04 48.32 21.87
N GLU A 220 21.96 49.29 21.87
CA GLU A 220 21.59 50.65 22.29
C GLU A 220 20.98 50.68 23.71
N GLY A 221 21.54 49.93 24.66
CA GLY A 221 21.10 49.90 26.06
C GLY A 221 19.71 49.30 26.31
N GLN A 222 19.09 48.74 25.27
CA GLN A 222 17.80 48.06 25.31
C GLN A 222 17.94 46.59 24.92
N CYS A 223 17.10 45.75 25.51
CA CYS A 223 17.02 44.33 25.15
C CYS A 223 15.95 44.13 24.08
N TYR A 224 16.34 43.54 22.95
CA TYR A 224 15.44 43.13 21.89
C TYR A 224 15.39 41.61 21.83
N SER A 225 14.19 41.04 21.72
CA SER A 225 14.07 39.62 21.44
C SER A 225 14.68 39.29 20.08
N CYS A 226 15.35 38.15 19.97
CA CYS A 226 15.80 37.63 18.69
C CYS A 226 14.62 37.58 17.71
N PRO A 227 14.77 38.11 16.48
CA PRO A 227 13.70 38.12 15.51
C PRO A 227 13.28 36.68 15.17
N GLY A 228 12.00 36.51 14.82
CA GLY A 228 11.49 35.21 14.39
C GLY A 228 12.35 34.62 13.27
N GLY A 229 12.66 33.32 13.36
CA GLY A 229 13.57 32.62 12.46
C GLY A 229 15.01 32.54 12.96
N SER A 230 15.34 33.21 14.06
CA SER A 230 16.66 33.17 14.71
C SER A 230 16.56 32.78 16.19
N TYR A 231 17.67 32.31 16.76
CA TYR A 231 17.77 31.92 18.16
C TYR A 231 19.01 32.53 18.83
N GLY A 232 18.94 32.78 20.14
CA GLY A 232 20.06 33.25 20.96
C GLY A 232 20.34 32.31 22.13
N THR A 233 21.41 31.54 22.06
CA THR A 233 21.83 30.64 23.16
C THR A 233 22.49 31.40 24.29
N ASP A 234 23.32 32.37 23.93
CA ASP A 234 24.25 33.00 24.85
C ASP A 234 23.65 34.29 25.44
N PRO A 235 23.66 34.44 26.78
CA PRO A 235 23.26 35.69 27.40
C PRO A 235 24.27 36.80 27.06
N GLY A 236 23.80 38.04 27.02
CA GLY A 236 24.62 39.21 26.72
C GLY A 236 24.99 39.37 25.25
N SER A 237 24.30 38.67 24.33
CA SER A 237 24.47 38.86 22.89
C SER A 237 24.24 40.33 22.52
N ILE A 238 25.09 40.88 21.65
CA ILE A 238 24.94 42.24 21.08
C ILE A 238 24.59 42.20 19.58
N SER A 239 24.42 41.00 19.02
CA SER A 239 24.19 40.82 17.59
C SER A 239 22.69 40.77 17.28
N PRO A 240 22.19 41.60 16.33
CA PRO A 240 20.81 41.52 15.88
C PRO A 240 20.49 40.24 15.10
N THR A 241 21.51 39.48 14.68
CA THR A 241 21.35 38.14 14.08
C THR A 241 21.35 37.02 15.12
N CYS A 242 21.48 37.36 16.40
CA CYS A 242 21.63 36.42 17.51
C CYS A 242 22.72 35.34 17.26
N SER A 243 22.59 34.16 17.87
CA SER A 243 23.58 33.07 17.76
C SER A 243 23.48 32.32 16.43
N GLY A 244 22.31 32.33 15.78
CA GLY A 244 22.12 31.72 14.47
C GLY A 244 20.66 31.66 14.02
N VAL A 245 20.44 31.09 12.84
CA VAL A 245 19.11 30.84 12.28
C VAL A 245 18.54 29.50 12.71
N CYS A 246 17.22 29.38 12.74
CA CYS A 246 16.53 28.14 13.10
C CYS A 246 16.92 26.98 12.19
N ALA A 247 17.07 25.79 12.77
CA ALA A 247 17.43 24.59 12.01
C ALA A 247 16.28 24.15 11.07
N PRO A 248 16.60 23.51 9.93
CA PRO A 248 15.58 22.96 9.04
C PRO A 248 14.66 21.99 9.80
N GLY A 249 13.37 22.10 9.50
CA GLY A 249 12.28 21.35 10.12
C GLY A 249 11.77 21.94 11.44
N TYR A 250 12.43 22.98 11.97
CA TYR A 250 12.02 23.71 13.16
C TYR A 250 11.71 25.17 12.81
N TYR A 251 10.85 25.80 13.61
CA TYR A 251 10.65 27.24 13.55
C TYR A 251 10.92 27.88 14.91
N CYS A 252 11.38 29.12 14.85
CA CYS A 252 11.83 29.87 16.00
C CYS A 252 10.96 31.13 16.12
N PRO A 253 9.93 31.15 16.98
CA PRO A 253 9.22 32.37 17.34
C PRO A 253 10.16 33.44 17.90
N PRO A 254 9.78 34.73 17.91
CA PRO A 254 10.58 35.78 18.54
C PRO A 254 10.97 35.41 19.98
N GLY A 255 12.26 35.57 20.32
CA GLY A 255 12.76 35.20 21.66
C GLY A 255 13.28 33.77 21.81
N SER A 256 13.42 33.02 20.72
CA SER A 256 13.88 31.63 20.76
C SER A 256 15.31 31.49 21.29
N THR A 257 15.56 30.46 22.08
CA THR A 257 16.86 30.17 22.72
C THR A 257 17.58 28.98 22.09
N SER A 258 16.88 28.20 21.27
CA SER A 258 17.39 26.98 20.64
C SER A 258 17.16 26.98 19.12
N PRO A 259 18.07 26.44 18.30
CA PRO A 259 17.83 26.22 16.87
C PRO A 259 16.70 25.22 16.61
N PHE A 260 16.30 24.46 17.63
CA PHE A 260 15.26 23.43 17.58
C PHE A 260 14.03 23.82 18.43
N GLN A 261 13.77 25.12 18.60
CA GLN A 261 12.78 25.66 19.55
C GLN A 261 11.39 25.03 19.44
N VAL A 262 10.80 25.05 18.23
CA VAL A 262 9.47 24.49 17.99
C VAL A 262 9.49 23.66 16.71
N THR A 263 8.94 22.45 16.79
CA THR A 263 8.79 21.56 15.64
C THR A 263 7.72 22.08 14.67
N CYS A 264 7.92 21.89 13.36
CA CYS A 264 6.96 22.38 12.35
C CYS A 264 5.55 21.77 12.46
N GLY A 265 5.43 20.51 12.88
CA GLY A 265 4.16 19.80 13.00
C GLY A 265 3.64 19.19 11.69
N LEU A 266 2.47 18.52 11.76
CA LEU A 266 1.83 17.83 10.63
C LEU A 266 1.17 18.82 9.66
N GLY A 267 1.24 18.53 8.35
CA GLY A 267 0.64 19.38 7.31
C GLY A 267 1.38 20.68 7.02
N ALA A 268 2.56 20.87 7.62
CA ALA A 268 3.45 22.00 7.41
C ALA A 268 4.91 21.56 7.19
N TYR A 269 5.74 22.46 6.67
CA TYR A 269 7.19 22.29 6.56
C TYR A 269 7.92 23.60 6.91
N CYS A 270 9.15 23.48 7.39
CA CYS A 270 9.93 24.59 7.93
C CYS A 270 11.33 24.56 7.30
N PRO A 271 11.58 25.31 6.22
CA PRO A 271 12.94 25.52 5.73
C PRO A 271 13.83 26.17 6.80
N THR A 272 15.15 26.15 6.60
CA THR A 272 16.11 26.83 7.48
C THR A 272 15.73 28.29 7.71
N GLY A 273 15.72 28.74 8.96
CA GLY A 273 15.39 30.12 9.34
C GLY A 273 13.89 30.43 9.41
N SER A 274 13.02 29.43 9.53
CA SER A 274 11.56 29.65 9.64
C SER A 274 11.16 30.34 10.95
N ALA A 275 10.40 31.42 10.86
CA ALA A 275 9.80 32.11 12.02
C ALA A 275 8.46 31.48 12.45
N SER A 276 7.80 30.79 11.53
CA SER A 276 6.50 30.13 11.68
C SER A 276 6.41 28.97 10.67
N PRO A 277 5.54 27.97 10.90
CA PRO A 277 5.36 26.86 9.97
C PRO A 277 4.75 27.31 8.63
N LEU A 278 5.23 26.74 7.51
CA LEU A 278 4.64 26.94 6.19
C LEU A 278 3.69 25.79 5.87
N SER A 279 2.43 26.11 5.54
CA SER A 279 1.45 25.11 5.13
C SER A 279 1.86 24.44 3.81
N VAL A 280 1.73 23.11 3.73
CA VAL A 280 2.04 22.37 2.50
C VAL A 280 1.05 22.73 1.40
N THR A 281 1.56 22.98 0.19
CA THR A 281 0.74 23.33 -0.96
C THR A 281 -0.18 22.17 -1.34
N ARG A 282 -1.42 22.46 -1.77
CA ARG A 282 -2.35 21.41 -2.21
C ARG A 282 -1.76 20.60 -3.39
N GLY A 283 -1.72 19.27 -3.25
CA GLY A 283 -1.11 18.36 -4.22
C GLY A 283 0.41 18.18 -4.03
N PHE A 284 0.97 18.69 -2.94
CA PHE A 284 2.35 18.46 -2.52
C PHE A 284 2.37 17.66 -1.22
N TYR A 285 3.50 17.01 -0.96
CA TYR A 285 3.82 16.37 0.31
C TYR A 285 5.10 16.95 0.89
N SER A 286 5.19 16.99 2.22
CA SER A 286 6.40 17.42 2.91
C SER A 286 7.31 16.24 3.22
N TYR A 287 8.64 16.42 3.11
CA TYR A 287 9.65 15.36 3.25
C TYR A 287 10.96 15.89 3.84
N ILE A 288 11.77 14.99 4.40
CA ILE A 288 13.16 15.26 4.84
C ILE A 288 14.14 14.52 3.89
N ALA A 289 13.81 13.28 3.54
CA ALA A 289 14.47 12.47 2.51
C ALA A 289 13.44 11.69 1.64
N THR A 290 13.85 11.14 0.50
CA THR A 290 12.94 10.53 -0.49
C THR A 290 12.28 9.21 -0.07
N THR A 291 12.76 8.58 1.01
CA THR A 291 12.25 7.32 1.60
C THR A 291 12.14 7.48 3.11
N ASP A 292 11.14 8.22 3.59
CA ASP A 292 10.98 8.46 5.02
C ASP A 292 10.43 7.21 5.74
N ALA A 293 11.04 6.88 6.88
CA ALA A 293 10.55 5.88 7.83
C ALA A 293 9.25 6.35 8.50
N CYS A 294 8.47 5.42 9.05
CA CYS A 294 7.29 5.78 9.81
C CYS A 294 7.64 6.57 11.07
N GLY A 295 6.74 7.47 11.38
CA GLY A 295 6.88 8.45 12.42
C GLY A 295 6.81 7.90 13.83
N PRO A 296 7.18 8.69 14.84
CA PRO A 296 6.71 8.45 16.19
C PRO A 296 5.17 8.36 16.21
N GLY A 297 4.68 7.49 17.09
CA GLY A 297 3.28 7.05 17.15
C GLY A 297 2.80 6.20 15.97
N LEU A 298 3.59 6.01 14.92
CA LEU A 298 3.23 5.25 13.73
C LEU A 298 4.22 4.11 13.47
N TYR A 299 3.78 3.03 12.84
CA TYR A 299 4.67 1.97 12.36
C TYR A 299 4.21 1.51 10.98
N ARG A 300 5.08 0.87 10.19
CA ARG A 300 4.65 0.27 8.94
C ARG A 300 3.78 -0.92 9.28
N SER A 301 2.51 -0.83 8.92
CA SER A 301 1.66 -2.01 8.92
C SER A 301 2.38 -3.12 8.15
N ALA A 302 2.61 -4.27 8.79
CA ALA A 302 3.03 -5.45 8.04
C ALA A 302 1.83 -5.87 7.20
N SER A 303 1.67 -5.30 6.01
CA SER A 303 0.72 -5.82 5.05
C SER A 303 1.28 -7.09 4.44
N THR A 304 1.48 -8.13 5.24
CA THR A 304 0.81 -9.36 4.84
C THR A 304 -0.68 -9.05 4.92
N SER A 305 -1.21 -8.36 3.92
CA SER A 305 -2.56 -8.66 3.47
C SER A 305 -2.47 -10.09 2.98
N LEU A 306 -2.54 -11.03 3.92
CA LEU A 306 -3.28 -12.26 3.73
C LEU A 306 -4.71 -11.79 3.43
N ALA A 307 -4.92 -11.28 2.21
CA ALA A 307 -6.10 -11.70 1.50
C ALA A 307 -5.93 -13.21 1.48
N ALA A 308 -6.51 -13.86 2.48
CA ALA A 308 -6.74 -15.28 2.51
C ALA A 308 -7.74 -15.57 1.37
N LEU A 309 -7.33 -15.32 0.13
CA LEU A 309 -7.80 -16.14 -0.96
C LEU A 309 -7.19 -17.50 -0.64
N LEU A 310 -8.02 -18.35 -0.04
CA LEU A 310 -7.91 -19.79 -0.13
C LEU A 310 -7.86 -20.15 -1.63
N LEU A 311 -6.71 -19.93 -2.25
CA LEU A 311 -6.38 -20.44 -3.56
C LEU A 311 -6.34 -21.96 -3.39
N ALA A 312 -7.12 -22.63 -4.22
CA ALA A 312 -7.08 -24.08 -4.35
C ALA A 312 -5.64 -24.53 -4.71
N GLY A 313 -4.84 -24.84 -3.70
CA GLY A 313 -3.60 -25.64 -3.80
C GLY A 313 -2.36 -24.97 -4.42
N TRP A 314 -2.33 -23.65 -4.63
CA TRP A 314 -1.13 -22.96 -5.13
C TRP A 314 -0.78 -21.81 -4.19
N SER A 315 0.52 -21.64 -3.96
CA SER A 315 1.13 -20.71 -3.00
C SER A 315 0.37 -19.38 -2.96
N ALA A 316 -0.02 -18.95 -1.76
CA ALA A 316 -0.45 -17.57 -1.56
C ALA A 316 0.60 -16.67 -2.22
N ILE A 317 0.18 -15.77 -3.11
CA ILE A 317 1.04 -14.67 -3.53
C ILE A 317 1.19 -13.81 -2.27
N ALA A 318 2.23 -14.10 -1.50
CA ALA A 318 2.68 -13.23 -0.44
C ALA A 318 3.19 -11.97 -1.12
N VAL A 319 2.38 -10.92 -1.08
CA VAL A 319 2.83 -9.58 -1.46
C VAL A 319 3.66 -9.10 -0.28
N ASP A 320 4.98 -9.23 -0.38
CA ASP A 320 5.90 -8.69 0.60
C ASP A 320 6.11 -7.21 0.29
N TYR A 321 5.69 -6.33 1.20
CA TYR A 321 5.80 -4.89 1.02
C TYR A 321 7.23 -4.47 1.42
N GLY A 322 8.06 -4.07 0.44
CA GLY A 322 9.46 -3.73 0.66
C GLY A 322 10.40 -3.99 -0.53
N ASP A 323 9.98 -4.74 -1.54
CA ASP A 323 10.74 -4.97 -2.77
C ASP A 323 10.43 -3.95 -3.88
N ALA A 324 11.31 -3.87 -4.89
CA ALA A 324 11.23 -2.97 -6.06
C ALA A 324 9.91 -3.01 -6.88
N LEU A 325 8.97 -3.90 -6.52
CA LEU A 325 7.67 -4.12 -7.14
C LEU A 325 6.47 -3.62 -6.30
N PHE A 326 6.65 -3.34 -5.01
CA PHE A 326 5.58 -2.87 -4.10
C PHE A 326 6.10 -1.76 -3.17
N PRO A 327 5.57 -0.52 -3.26
CA PRO A 327 5.96 0.57 -2.35
C PRO A 327 5.61 0.24 -0.89
N TYR A 328 6.41 0.79 0.02
CA TYR A 328 6.35 0.58 1.46
C TYR A 328 4.92 0.61 2.02
N ALA A 329 4.61 -0.33 2.92
CA ALA A 329 3.32 -0.39 3.59
C ALA A 329 3.00 0.94 4.34
N PRO A 330 1.72 1.32 4.43
CA PRO A 330 1.33 2.60 5.03
C PRO A 330 1.69 2.64 6.51
N CYS A 331 2.01 3.84 6.97
CA CYS A 331 2.25 4.12 8.38
C CYS A 331 0.90 4.17 9.12
N VAL A 332 0.69 3.22 10.03
CA VAL A 332 -0.53 3.13 10.84
C VAL A 332 -0.23 3.46 12.30
N PRO A 333 -1.21 3.98 13.08
CA PRO A 333 -1.01 4.27 14.50
C PRO A 333 -0.61 3.04 15.29
N CYS A 334 0.32 3.21 16.23
CA CYS A 334 0.66 2.21 17.24
C CYS A 334 -0.61 1.73 17.97
N PRO A 335 -0.69 0.44 18.36
CA PRO A 335 -1.86 -0.11 19.06
C PRO A 335 -2.29 0.72 20.28
N LEU A 336 -3.58 0.71 20.60
CA LEU A 336 -4.08 1.37 21.82
C LEU A 336 -3.40 0.78 23.06
N GLY A 337 -2.99 1.65 23.98
CA GLY A 337 -2.17 1.27 25.15
C GLY A 337 -0.67 1.25 24.89
N THR A 338 -0.22 1.59 23.67
CA THR A 338 1.20 1.78 23.34
C THR A 338 1.48 3.20 22.86
N PHE A 339 2.74 3.63 22.96
CA PHE A 339 3.27 4.86 22.40
C PHE A 339 4.58 4.57 21.67
N LYS A 340 4.99 5.45 20.76
CA LYS A 340 6.29 5.31 20.08
C LYS A 340 6.97 6.67 19.99
N PRO A 341 8.11 6.84 20.68
CA PRO A 341 8.77 8.13 20.79
C PRO A 341 9.78 8.37 19.67
N ASP A 342 10.09 7.42 18.79
CA ASP A 342 11.10 7.62 17.74
C ASP A 342 10.61 7.13 16.37
N GLN A 343 11.29 7.55 15.31
CA GLN A 343 11.04 7.06 13.96
C GLN A 343 11.44 5.59 13.79
N GLY A 344 10.79 4.91 12.85
CA GLY A 344 11.15 3.57 12.39
C GLY A 344 9.95 2.83 11.82
N ASP A 345 10.20 1.75 11.12
CA ASP A 345 9.14 1.04 10.41
C ASP A 345 8.53 -0.10 11.24
N ASP A 346 9.26 -0.61 12.22
CA ASP A 346 8.88 -1.80 12.97
C ASP A 346 7.80 -1.52 14.03
N GLN A 347 6.83 -2.44 14.14
CA GLN A 347 5.78 -2.41 15.18
C GLN A 347 6.37 -2.57 16.58
N SER A 348 7.48 -3.29 16.72
CA SER A 348 8.18 -3.49 18.00
C SER A 348 8.68 -2.20 18.63
N LEU A 349 8.76 -1.11 17.86
CA LEU A 349 9.08 0.22 18.36
C LEU A 349 7.89 0.88 19.11
N CYS A 350 6.69 0.30 19.05
CA CYS A 350 5.54 0.71 19.86
C CYS A 350 5.65 0.13 21.28
N LEU A 351 6.09 0.97 22.22
CA LEU A 351 6.29 0.65 23.64
C LEU A 351 4.97 0.74 24.42
N ALA A 352 4.78 -0.08 25.45
CA ALA A 352 3.57 -0.03 26.26
C ALA A 352 3.53 1.22 27.15
N CYS A 353 2.36 1.85 27.24
CA CYS A 353 2.10 2.83 28.29
C CYS A 353 1.98 2.11 29.65
N PRO A 354 2.49 2.71 30.74
CA PRO A 354 2.31 2.19 32.09
C PRO A 354 0.85 1.87 32.40
N LEU A 355 0.58 0.61 32.74
CA LEU A 355 -0.77 0.12 33.01
C LEU A 355 -1.34 0.80 34.25
N PHE A 356 -2.63 1.13 34.20
CA PHE A 356 -3.43 1.71 35.29
C PHE A 356 -3.12 3.16 35.68
N THR A 357 -2.02 3.76 35.21
CA THR A 357 -1.65 5.15 35.50
C THR A 357 -1.61 6.04 34.26
N SER A 358 -1.66 5.46 33.06
CA SER A 358 -1.59 6.20 31.80
C SER A 358 -2.33 5.50 30.65
N THR A 359 -2.65 6.26 29.61
CA THR A 359 -3.26 5.77 28.36
C THR A 359 -2.57 6.44 27.18
N SER A 360 -2.50 5.80 26.01
CA SER A 360 -1.89 6.40 24.82
C SER A 360 -2.48 7.77 24.50
N SER A 361 -1.64 8.72 24.10
CA SER A 361 -2.09 9.99 23.52
C SER A 361 -2.87 9.75 22.22
N ILE A 362 -3.62 10.76 21.75
CA ILE A 362 -4.40 10.68 20.50
C ILE A 362 -3.51 10.36 19.29
N ASP A 363 -2.33 10.95 19.25
CA ASP A 363 -1.32 10.81 18.20
C ASP A 363 -0.34 9.64 18.45
N ARG A 364 -0.48 8.91 19.56
CA ARG A 364 0.33 7.74 19.96
C ARG A 364 1.84 8.01 20.10
N THR A 365 2.26 9.26 20.11
CA THR A 365 3.67 9.66 20.28
C THR A 365 4.11 9.56 21.74
N THR A 366 3.17 9.66 22.69
CA THR A 366 3.40 9.64 24.13
C THR A 366 2.23 9.00 24.89
N CYS A 367 2.30 8.96 26.22
CA CYS A 367 1.20 8.52 27.09
C CYS A 367 0.63 9.71 27.87
N THR A 368 -0.68 9.73 28.01
CA THR A 368 -1.46 10.67 28.82
C THR A 368 -1.65 10.09 30.21
N CYS A 369 -1.07 10.73 31.23
CA CYS A 369 -1.19 10.31 32.63
C CYS A 369 -2.54 10.69 33.23
N TYR A 370 -3.08 9.84 34.10
CA TYR A 370 -4.31 10.11 34.84
C TYR A 370 -4.20 9.65 36.30
N ARG A 371 -5.03 10.25 37.17
CA ARG A 371 -5.03 9.92 38.60
C ARG A 371 -5.69 8.57 38.87
N VAL A 372 -5.07 7.79 39.75
CA VAL A 372 -5.62 6.54 40.29
C VAL A 372 -6.56 6.85 41.46
N SER A 373 -7.72 6.18 41.51
CA SER A 373 -8.68 6.31 42.61
C SER A 373 -8.07 5.82 43.93
N GLY A 374 -8.05 6.67 44.97
CA GLY A 374 -7.50 6.33 46.30
C GLY A 374 -6.08 6.83 46.58
N GLY A 375 -5.48 7.64 45.70
CA GLY A 375 -4.14 8.22 45.89
C GLY A 375 -4.08 9.41 46.87
N ALA A 376 -2.87 9.91 47.13
CA ALA A 376 -2.58 11.04 48.01
C ALA A 376 -3.33 12.33 47.61
N ALA A 377 -3.48 13.27 48.56
CA ALA A 377 -4.10 14.58 48.31
C ALA A 377 -3.38 15.32 47.17
N TRP A 378 -4.15 15.85 46.22
CA TRP A 378 -3.65 16.46 44.99
C TRP A 378 -4.21 17.86 44.82
N ASP A 379 -3.33 18.82 44.58
CA ASP A 379 -3.69 20.20 44.27
C ASP A 379 -3.30 20.51 42.82
N ALA A 380 -4.33 20.60 41.97
CA ALA A 380 -4.15 20.87 40.54
C ALA A 380 -3.63 22.29 40.23
N THR A 381 -3.51 23.17 41.23
CA THR A 381 -2.94 24.52 41.06
C THR A 381 -1.43 24.55 41.26
N THR A 382 -0.85 23.56 41.93
CA THR A 382 0.57 23.50 42.27
C THR A 382 1.32 22.34 41.63
N THR A 383 0.63 21.26 41.25
CA THR A 383 1.24 20.05 40.64
C THR A 383 0.46 19.56 39.42
N ALA A 384 1.19 19.10 38.40
CA ALA A 384 0.69 18.49 37.17
C ALA A 384 1.31 17.10 36.95
N LEU A 385 0.55 16.17 36.36
CA LEU A 385 1.06 14.85 35.97
C LEU A 385 1.71 14.91 34.59
N TYR A 386 2.90 14.34 34.45
CA TYR A 386 3.66 14.30 33.21
C TYR A 386 4.21 12.90 32.95
N PHE A 387 4.23 12.48 31.69
CA PHE A 387 4.85 11.23 31.27
C PHE A 387 6.26 11.52 30.76
N ASP A 388 7.28 10.96 31.41
CA ASP A 388 8.70 11.22 31.10
C ASP A 388 9.29 10.30 30.02
N GLY A 389 8.45 9.42 29.44
CA GLY A 389 8.87 8.39 28.50
C GLY A 389 8.98 7.00 29.13
N VAL A 390 8.91 6.88 30.46
CA VAL A 390 8.95 5.61 31.18
C VAL A 390 7.79 5.51 32.16
N ASP A 391 7.56 6.53 32.99
CA ASP A 391 6.56 6.55 34.06
C ASP A 391 5.82 7.90 34.16
N CYS A 392 4.70 7.89 34.89
CA CYS A 392 3.98 9.12 35.22
C CYS A 392 4.55 9.75 36.49
N ILE A 393 5.06 10.97 36.38
CA ILE A 393 5.71 11.73 37.46
C ILE A 393 4.91 13.00 37.80
N ASP A 394 5.07 13.46 39.04
CA ASP A 394 4.48 14.70 39.55
C ASP A 394 5.46 15.86 39.31
N LEU A 395 5.06 16.87 38.53
CA LEU A 395 5.86 18.07 38.28
C LEU A 395 5.20 19.32 38.86
N PRO A 396 5.94 20.21 39.53
CA PRO A 396 5.41 21.46 40.03
C PRO A 396 5.05 22.41 38.86
N VAL A 397 3.86 23.01 38.90
CA VAL A 397 3.35 23.91 37.84
C VAL A 397 4.29 25.09 37.58
N SER A 398 5.09 25.52 38.57
CA SER A 398 6.11 26.58 38.43
C SER A 398 7.29 26.21 37.52
N THR A 399 7.51 24.93 37.21
CA THR A 399 8.53 24.46 36.27
C THR A 399 8.05 24.43 34.81
N GLN A 400 6.79 24.78 34.53
CA GLN A 400 6.21 24.78 33.17
C GLN A 400 6.65 25.94 32.25
N MET A 401 7.65 26.76 32.62
CA MET A 401 8.10 27.89 31.79
C MET A 401 9.31 27.60 30.88
N VAL A 402 9.72 26.33 30.76
CA VAL A 402 10.60 25.89 29.67
C VAL A 402 9.96 24.70 28.99
N SER A 403 9.27 24.96 27.89
CA SER A 403 9.01 24.05 26.77
C SER A 403 9.16 22.53 27.03
N LEU A 404 8.38 21.98 27.96
CA LEU A 404 8.15 20.54 28.12
C LEU A 404 6.80 20.12 27.51
N LEU A 405 6.34 20.86 26.48
CA LEU A 405 5.65 20.16 25.39
C LEU A 405 6.62 19.06 24.97
N ALA A 406 6.14 17.82 24.99
CA ALA A 406 6.97 16.63 24.78
C ALA A 406 8.01 16.89 23.68
N PRO A 407 9.22 16.29 23.75
CA PRO A 407 9.96 16.04 22.55
C PRO A 407 9.09 15.08 21.72
N ASN A 408 8.07 15.61 21.05
CA ASN A 408 7.34 14.98 19.97
C ASN A 408 8.32 14.99 18.81
N SER A 409 9.27 14.11 18.99
CA SER A 409 10.17 13.51 18.05
C SER A 409 9.70 13.57 16.61
N SER A 410 10.67 13.87 15.74
CA SER A 410 10.82 13.42 14.36
C SER A 410 9.63 13.50 13.38
N TRP A 411 9.07 14.70 13.14
CA TRP A 411 8.46 15.08 11.84
C TRP A 411 8.77 16.51 11.41
N THR A 412 10.01 16.91 11.58
CA THR A 412 10.48 18.25 11.21
C THR A 412 10.80 18.28 9.71
N LYS A 413 9.76 18.30 8.87
CA LYS A 413 9.89 18.39 7.41
C LYS A 413 10.43 19.76 7.01
N ASP A 414 11.46 19.79 6.17
CA ASP A 414 12.11 21.02 5.72
C ASP A 414 11.79 21.38 4.27
N ARG A 415 11.21 20.44 3.51
CA ARG A 415 10.92 20.59 2.07
C ARG A 415 9.53 20.09 1.71
N GLU A 416 9.03 20.55 0.57
CA GLU A 416 7.85 20.00 -0.10
C GLU A 416 8.18 19.54 -1.53
N ALA A 417 7.48 18.53 -2.02
CA ALA A 417 7.57 18.02 -3.39
C ALA A 417 6.17 17.79 -3.96
N ALA A 418 6.03 18.00 -5.28
CA ALA A 418 4.78 17.74 -5.97
C ALA A 418 4.52 16.23 -6.01
N CYS A 419 3.28 15.80 -5.76
CA CYS A 419 2.92 14.39 -5.94
C CYS A 419 3.16 13.93 -7.37
N GLU A 420 3.98 12.89 -7.51
CA GLU A 420 4.23 12.21 -8.78
C GLU A 420 3.06 11.29 -9.20
N PRO A 421 2.93 10.97 -10.51
CA PRO A 421 1.95 9.99 -11.00
C PRO A 421 2.07 8.65 -10.25
N GLY A 422 0.92 8.05 -9.97
CA GLY A 422 0.78 6.89 -9.10
C GLY A 422 0.50 7.24 -7.64
N TYR A 423 0.62 8.50 -7.23
CA TYR A 423 0.38 8.94 -5.85
C TYR A 423 -0.59 10.11 -5.80
N TYR A 424 -1.29 10.26 -4.68
CA TYR A 424 -2.10 11.43 -4.37
C TYR A 424 -1.64 12.07 -3.07
N CYS A 425 -1.77 13.38 -2.98
CA CYS A 425 -1.30 14.17 -1.86
C CYS A 425 -2.47 14.90 -1.19
N VAL A 426 -2.73 14.56 0.07
CA VAL A 426 -3.77 15.21 0.89
C VAL A 426 -3.15 15.56 2.23
N GLN A 427 -3.39 16.80 2.69
CA GLN A 427 -2.87 17.31 3.98
C GLN A 427 -1.34 17.20 4.13
N GLY A 428 -0.59 17.28 3.03
CA GLY A 428 0.87 17.20 3.04
C GLY A 428 1.45 15.80 3.18
N ALA A 429 0.61 14.75 3.16
CA ALA A 429 1.04 13.35 3.10
C ALA A 429 0.94 12.82 1.66
N ARG A 430 1.93 12.03 1.24
CA ARG A 430 1.93 11.30 -0.03
C ARG A 430 1.39 9.89 0.19
N GLU A 431 0.29 9.57 -0.47
CA GLU A 431 -0.34 8.26 -0.40
C GLU A 431 -0.35 7.59 -1.78
N PRO A 432 -0.09 6.27 -1.86
CA PRO A 432 -0.15 5.55 -3.12
C PRO A 432 -1.59 5.45 -3.61
N CYS A 433 -1.80 5.53 -4.92
CA CYS A 433 -3.08 5.19 -5.51
C CYS A 433 -3.48 3.76 -5.11
N PRO A 434 -4.75 3.54 -4.71
CA PRO A 434 -5.20 2.25 -4.23
C PRO A 434 -5.10 1.19 -5.34
N ALA A 435 -4.80 -0.05 -4.95
CA ALA A 435 -4.71 -1.15 -5.90
C ALA A 435 -6.02 -1.28 -6.70
N GLY A 436 -5.89 -1.61 -7.99
CA GLY A 436 -7.00 -1.63 -8.95
C GLY A 436 -7.32 -0.27 -9.57
N ARG A 437 -6.64 0.80 -9.16
CA ARG A 437 -6.75 2.15 -9.74
C ARG A 437 -5.37 2.68 -10.12
N TYR A 438 -5.35 3.71 -10.95
CA TYR A 438 -4.11 4.38 -11.36
C TYR A 438 -4.25 5.90 -11.31
N GLY A 439 -3.14 6.60 -11.19
CA GLY A 439 -3.07 8.07 -11.21
C GLY A 439 -2.07 8.58 -12.22
N THR A 440 -2.52 9.28 -13.27
CA THR A 440 -1.62 9.88 -14.29
C THR A 440 -1.25 11.33 -13.98
N SER A 441 -2.04 12.00 -13.15
CA SER A 441 -1.89 13.42 -12.86
C SER A 441 -0.73 13.70 -11.91
N TRP A 442 0.08 14.70 -12.25
CA TRP A 442 0.93 15.35 -11.24
C TRP A 442 0.05 16.14 -10.27
N LYS A 443 0.44 16.17 -8.99
CA LYS A 443 -0.28 16.88 -7.91
C LYS A 443 -1.71 16.40 -7.71
N GLU A 444 -1.96 15.11 -7.95
CA GLU A 444 -3.26 14.49 -7.70
C GLU A 444 -3.64 14.65 -6.23
N THR A 445 -4.91 14.95 -5.97
CA THR A 445 -5.44 15.12 -4.60
C THR A 445 -6.65 14.25 -4.33
N ASN A 446 -7.14 13.55 -5.37
CA ASN A 446 -8.25 12.62 -5.26
C ASN A 446 -7.75 11.26 -4.73
N PRO A 447 -8.25 10.77 -3.58
CA PRO A 447 -7.88 9.45 -3.07
C PRO A 447 -8.33 8.28 -3.97
N LEU A 448 -9.27 8.52 -4.91
CA LEU A 448 -9.65 7.54 -5.93
C LEU A 448 -8.76 7.59 -7.18
N CYS A 449 -7.79 8.51 -7.22
CA CYS A 449 -6.93 8.77 -8.37
C CYS A 449 -7.72 9.02 -9.66
N THR A 450 -7.12 8.73 -10.82
CA THR A 450 -7.68 9.07 -12.13
C THR A 450 -8.84 8.15 -12.48
N ASP A 451 -8.61 6.85 -12.54
CA ASP A 451 -9.66 5.86 -12.85
C ASP A 451 -9.27 4.43 -12.44
N ALA A 452 -10.17 3.48 -12.66
CA ALA A 452 -9.94 2.06 -12.52
C ALA A 452 -8.97 1.53 -13.59
N CYS A 453 -8.21 0.50 -13.21
CA CYS A 453 -7.29 -0.21 -14.10
C CYS A 453 -8.01 -0.75 -15.33
N ARG A 454 -7.36 -0.70 -16.49
CA ARG A 454 -7.92 -1.22 -17.72
C ARG A 454 -8.10 -2.73 -17.62
N ARG A 455 -9.22 -3.24 -18.13
CA ARG A 455 -9.47 -4.68 -18.30
C ARG A 455 -8.31 -5.40 -19.01
N GLY A 456 -8.09 -6.66 -18.68
CA GLY A 456 -6.95 -7.46 -19.17
C GLY A 456 -5.63 -7.13 -18.48
N HIS A 457 -5.60 -6.08 -17.64
CA HIS A 457 -4.46 -5.67 -16.83
C HIS A 457 -4.85 -5.59 -15.37
N TYR A 458 -3.86 -5.69 -14.49
CA TYR A 458 -4.00 -5.37 -13.08
C TYR A 458 -3.04 -4.24 -12.71
N CYS A 459 -3.48 -3.42 -11.76
CA CYS A 459 -2.76 -2.25 -11.28
C CYS A 459 -2.48 -2.46 -9.80
N PRO A 460 -1.23 -2.80 -9.42
CA PRO A 460 -0.79 -2.76 -8.03
C PRO A 460 -0.95 -1.35 -7.43
N VAL A 461 -0.77 -1.23 -6.11
CA VAL A 461 -0.70 0.09 -5.46
C VAL A 461 0.35 0.98 -6.14
N ALA A 462 0.08 2.28 -6.17
CA ALA A 462 0.90 3.29 -6.83
C ALA A 462 1.07 3.18 -8.36
N SER A 463 0.09 2.62 -9.06
CA SER A 463 0.14 2.53 -10.52
C SER A 463 -0.03 3.90 -11.19
N ALA A 464 0.90 4.24 -12.09
CA ALA A 464 0.91 5.53 -12.79
C ALA A 464 0.11 5.55 -14.11
N HIS A 465 -0.35 4.40 -14.59
CA HIS A 465 -1.13 4.26 -15.81
C HIS A 465 -2.05 3.03 -15.76
N ASP A 466 -3.03 2.99 -16.66
CA ASP A 466 -4.14 2.03 -16.65
C ASP A 466 -3.78 0.61 -17.10
N ALA A 467 -2.67 0.43 -17.81
CA ALA A 467 -2.19 -0.86 -18.30
C ALA A 467 -0.86 -1.27 -17.63
N MET A 468 -0.81 -1.27 -16.30
CA MET A 468 0.42 -1.49 -15.54
C MET A 468 1.05 -2.87 -15.75
N LYS A 469 0.29 -3.94 -15.51
CA LYS A 469 0.74 -5.32 -15.75
C LYS A 469 -0.36 -6.09 -16.47
N PRO A 470 -0.04 -6.82 -17.56
CA PRO A 470 -1.02 -7.69 -18.20
C PRO A 470 -1.36 -8.85 -17.25
N CYS A 471 -2.57 -9.38 -17.34
CA CYS A 471 -3.04 -10.44 -16.46
C CYS A 471 -2.23 -11.74 -16.57
N GLY A 472 -1.54 -11.94 -17.70
CA GLY A 472 -0.57 -13.00 -17.88
C GLY A 472 -1.21 -14.28 -18.44
N ALA A 473 -0.98 -15.40 -17.75
CA ALA A 473 -1.22 -16.75 -18.25
C ALA A 473 -2.71 -17.13 -18.43
N PRO A 474 -3.04 -18.18 -19.21
CA PRO A 474 -4.43 -18.56 -19.50
C PRO A 474 -5.30 -18.95 -18.28
N TYR A 475 -4.69 -19.34 -17.17
CA TYR A 475 -5.37 -19.64 -15.92
C TYR A 475 -5.68 -18.40 -15.06
N LEU A 476 -5.43 -17.19 -15.59
CA LEU A 476 -5.71 -15.91 -14.95
C LEU A 476 -6.58 -15.01 -15.85
N TYR A 477 -7.40 -14.16 -15.24
CA TYR A 477 -8.15 -13.10 -15.93
C TYR A 477 -8.27 -11.85 -15.04
N CYS A 478 -8.37 -10.66 -15.65
CA CYS A 478 -8.35 -9.38 -14.96
C CYS A 478 -9.52 -8.51 -15.44
N PRO A 479 -10.66 -8.52 -14.73
CA PRO A 479 -11.72 -7.54 -14.94
C PRO A 479 -11.22 -6.09 -14.79
N SER A 480 -12.00 -5.13 -15.28
CA SER A 480 -11.71 -3.71 -15.04
C SER A 480 -11.57 -3.43 -13.54
N GLY A 481 -10.53 -2.68 -13.16
CA GLY A 481 -10.24 -2.35 -11.76
C GLY A 481 -9.54 -3.46 -10.96
N SER A 482 -8.93 -4.46 -11.62
CA SER A 482 -8.26 -5.55 -10.91
C SER A 482 -7.00 -5.08 -10.17
N PRO A 483 -6.89 -5.30 -8.85
CA PRO A 483 -5.66 -5.04 -8.08
C PRO A 483 -4.59 -6.12 -8.27
N TYR A 484 -5.00 -7.33 -8.62
CA TYR A 484 -4.16 -8.50 -8.87
C TYR A 484 -4.86 -9.45 -9.86
N PRO A 485 -4.14 -10.40 -10.49
CA PRO A 485 -4.75 -11.41 -11.35
C PRO A 485 -5.73 -12.32 -10.60
N VAL A 486 -6.89 -12.58 -11.18
CA VAL A 486 -7.89 -13.50 -10.62
C VAL A 486 -7.73 -14.88 -11.26
N ALA A 487 -7.72 -15.93 -10.45
CA ALA A 487 -7.65 -17.30 -10.95
C ALA A 487 -8.95 -17.72 -11.65
N VAL A 488 -8.82 -18.40 -12.79
CA VAL A 488 -9.96 -18.99 -13.49
C VAL A 488 -10.51 -20.15 -12.67
N THR A 489 -11.83 -20.19 -12.48
CA THR A 489 -12.52 -21.23 -11.72
C THR A 489 -12.40 -22.58 -12.45
N ALA A 490 -12.36 -23.68 -11.70
CA ALA A 490 -12.39 -25.02 -12.32
C ALA A 490 -13.65 -25.19 -13.19
N GLY A 491 -13.47 -25.67 -14.42
CA GLY A 491 -14.56 -25.82 -15.40
C GLY A 491 -14.79 -24.57 -16.26
N TYR A 492 -14.01 -23.51 -16.05
CA TYR A 492 -14.06 -22.28 -16.83
C TYR A 492 -12.75 -22.07 -17.62
N TYR A 493 -12.85 -21.27 -18.66
CA TYR A 493 -11.72 -20.77 -19.43
C TYR A 493 -11.72 -19.23 -19.45
N SER A 494 -10.54 -18.62 -19.55
CA SER A 494 -10.42 -17.17 -19.66
C SER A 494 -10.61 -16.69 -21.10
N LEU A 495 -11.20 -15.51 -21.27
CA LEU A 495 -11.46 -14.89 -22.57
C LEU A 495 -11.43 -13.35 -22.48
N ASP A 496 -11.38 -12.71 -23.65
CA ASP A 496 -11.72 -11.30 -23.82
C ASP A 496 -13.24 -11.14 -23.96
N SER A 497 -13.85 -10.38 -23.05
CA SER A 497 -15.30 -10.14 -22.98
C SER A 497 -15.88 -9.44 -24.21
N ILE A 498 -15.07 -8.71 -24.99
CA ILE A 498 -15.55 -8.08 -26.25
C ILE A 498 -15.49 -9.06 -27.40
N SER A 499 -14.33 -9.69 -27.60
CA SER A 499 -14.06 -10.45 -28.82
C SER A 499 -14.50 -11.90 -28.70
N GLY A 500 -14.73 -12.41 -27.49
CA GLY A 500 -15.05 -13.82 -27.24
C GLY A 500 -13.91 -14.78 -27.64
N LEU A 501 -12.72 -14.24 -27.92
CA LEU A 501 -11.61 -14.97 -28.55
C LEU A 501 -10.47 -15.27 -27.56
N PHE A 502 -9.78 -16.38 -27.84
CA PHE A 502 -8.75 -16.99 -26.99
C PHE A 502 -7.35 -16.39 -27.14
N SER A 503 -7.10 -15.45 -28.07
CA SER A 503 -5.77 -15.28 -28.67
C SER A 503 -4.82 -14.29 -27.97
N ASP A 504 -5.30 -13.35 -27.15
CA ASP A 504 -4.42 -12.32 -26.58
C ASP A 504 -4.33 -12.42 -25.04
N LEU A 505 -3.15 -12.80 -24.54
CA LEU A 505 -2.83 -12.88 -23.11
C LEU A 505 -2.97 -11.52 -22.38
N THR A 506 -2.97 -10.40 -23.13
CA THR A 506 -3.13 -9.05 -22.57
C THR A 506 -4.58 -8.58 -22.47
N ARG A 507 -5.54 -9.36 -22.98
CA ARG A 507 -6.95 -8.96 -23.09
C ARG A 507 -7.93 -9.86 -22.32
N ARG A 508 -7.43 -10.82 -21.55
CA ARG A 508 -8.26 -11.73 -20.74
C ARG A 508 -8.87 -11.00 -19.55
N ASP A 509 -10.13 -10.62 -19.64
CA ASP A 509 -10.84 -9.87 -18.60
C ASP A 509 -12.09 -10.56 -18.05
N ALA A 510 -12.47 -11.69 -18.63
CA ALA A 510 -13.59 -12.50 -18.18
C ALA A 510 -13.25 -14.00 -18.19
N GLN A 511 -14.15 -14.78 -17.61
CA GLN A 511 -14.16 -16.24 -17.72
C GLN A 511 -15.53 -16.72 -18.18
N ALA A 512 -15.58 -17.82 -18.93
CA ALA A 512 -16.79 -18.48 -19.39
C ALA A 512 -16.75 -19.98 -19.07
N PRO A 513 -17.90 -20.60 -18.78
CA PRO A 513 -17.95 -22.03 -18.52
C PRO A 513 -17.62 -22.82 -19.78
N CYS A 514 -17.00 -23.98 -19.63
CA CYS A 514 -16.89 -24.91 -20.74
C CYS A 514 -18.28 -25.40 -21.16
N GLU A 515 -18.63 -25.19 -22.42
CA GLU A 515 -19.88 -25.69 -22.98
C GLU A 515 -19.85 -27.22 -23.14
N PRO A 516 -21.03 -27.88 -23.20
CA PRO A 516 -21.10 -29.30 -23.53
C PRO A 516 -20.28 -29.65 -24.78
N GLY A 517 -19.56 -30.77 -24.71
CA GLY A 517 -18.63 -31.21 -25.74
C GLY A 517 -17.19 -30.72 -25.53
N ALA A 518 -16.94 -29.83 -24.57
CA ALA A 518 -15.60 -29.37 -24.21
C ALA A 518 -15.32 -29.54 -22.71
N PHE A 519 -14.03 -29.61 -22.35
CA PHE A 519 -13.56 -29.57 -20.98
C PHE A 519 -12.51 -28.48 -20.80
N CYS A 520 -12.45 -27.93 -19.59
CA CYS A 520 -11.63 -26.79 -19.24
C CYS A 520 -10.53 -27.23 -18.29
N LYS A 521 -9.27 -27.01 -18.67
CA LYS A 521 -8.11 -27.32 -17.83
C LYS A 521 -7.08 -26.20 -17.95
N TYR A 522 -6.59 -25.73 -16.80
CA TYR A 522 -5.63 -24.60 -16.72
C TYR A 522 -6.13 -23.32 -17.43
N GLY A 523 -7.43 -23.03 -17.34
CA GLY A 523 -8.07 -21.85 -17.93
C GLY A 523 -8.16 -21.85 -19.46
N LEU A 524 -7.92 -23.00 -20.10
CA LEU A 524 -8.09 -23.22 -21.53
C LEU A 524 -9.22 -24.21 -21.80
N GLN A 525 -9.95 -23.98 -22.90
CA GLN A 525 -10.97 -24.88 -23.41
C GLN A 525 -10.36 -25.90 -24.37
N TYR A 526 -10.71 -27.17 -24.19
CA TYR A 526 -10.33 -28.26 -25.09
C TYR A 526 -11.59 -29.03 -25.50
N PRO A 527 -11.73 -29.43 -26.78
CA PRO A 527 -12.80 -30.34 -27.16
C PRO A 527 -12.61 -31.69 -26.45
N CYS A 528 -13.72 -32.33 -26.06
CA CYS A 528 -13.69 -33.70 -25.55
C CYS A 528 -12.97 -34.60 -26.57
N PRO A 529 -11.97 -35.40 -26.15
CA PRO A 529 -11.22 -36.26 -27.06
C PRO A 529 -12.14 -37.19 -27.84
N GLY A 530 -11.75 -37.54 -29.07
CA GLY A 530 -12.50 -38.50 -29.87
C GLY A 530 -12.71 -39.82 -29.11
N GLY A 531 -13.91 -40.39 -29.24
CA GLY A 531 -14.36 -41.58 -28.50
C GLY A 531 -15.02 -41.25 -27.17
N ARG A 532 -15.02 -39.98 -26.75
CA ARG A 532 -15.71 -39.49 -25.54
C ARG A 532 -16.74 -38.44 -25.91
N TYR A 533 -17.71 -38.26 -25.02
CA TYR A 533 -18.70 -37.20 -25.11
C TYR A 533 -18.78 -36.41 -23.79
N GLY A 534 -19.10 -35.13 -23.88
CA GLY A 534 -19.36 -34.26 -22.74
C GLY A 534 -20.78 -33.71 -22.79
N SER A 535 -21.70 -34.23 -21.98
CA SER A 535 -23.08 -33.73 -21.92
C SER A 535 -23.28 -32.62 -20.89
N ALA A 536 -22.35 -32.48 -19.94
CA ALA A 536 -22.39 -31.44 -18.92
C ALA A 536 -21.57 -30.22 -19.36
N ALA A 537 -21.99 -29.03 -18.91
CA ALA A 537 -21.14 -27.85 -18.91
C ALA A 537 -20.11 -27.96 -17.77
N GLN A 538 -19.04 -27.17 -17.85
CA GLN A 538 -17.97 -27.06 -16.85
C GLN A 538 -17.19 -28.36 -16.58
N GLU A 539 -17.12 -29.25 -17.56
CA GLU A 539 -16.25 -30.43 -17.49
C GLU A 539 -14.80 -30.01 -17.25
N THR A 540 -14.08 -30.67 -16.34
CA THR A 540 -12.70 -30.32 -15.94
C THR A 540 -11.66 -31.32 -16.40
N SER A 541 -12.12 -32.44 -16.97
CA SER A 541 -11.29 -33.61 -17.25
C SER A 541 -11.42 -34.02 -18.70
N SER A 542 -10.31 -34.49 -19.27
CA SER A 542 -10.27 -35.11 -20.60
C SER A 542 -11.05 -36.43 -20.67
N LEU A 543 -11.53 -36.93 -19.52
CA LEU A 543 -12.45 -38.06 -19.47
C LEU A 543 -13.87 -37.68 -19.93
N CYS A 544 -14.22 -36.39 -19.86
CA CYS A 544 -15.56 -35.85 -20.06
C CYS A 544 -16.62 -36.66 -19.30
N THR A 545 -17.88 -36.58 -19.72
CA THR A 545 -18.97 -37.31 -19.08
C THR A 545 -18.80 -38.82 -19.24
N GLY A 546 -18.37 -39.29 -20.43
CA GLY A 546 -18.24 -40.72 -20.67
C GLY A 546 -17.71 -41.12 -22.03
N LEU A 547 -17.60 -42.44 -22.21
CA LEU A 547 -17.24 -43.07 -23.49
C LEU A 547 -18.44 -43.14 -24.43
N CYS A 548 -18.19 -43.00 -25.73
CA CYS A 548 -19.19 -43.19 -26.77
C CYS A 548 -19.86 -44.57 -26.65
N GLN A 549 -21.16 -44.64 -26.91
CA GLN A 549 -21.93 -45.87 -26.87
C GLN A 549 -21.54 -46.78 -28.05
N ARG A 550 -21.58 -48.10 -27.83
CA ARG A 550 -21.38 -49.08 -28.90
C ARG A 550 -22.42 -48.86 -30.01
N GLY A 551 -22.04 -49.05 -31.28
CA GLY A 551 -22.89 -48.74 -32.43
C GLY A 551 -22.90 -47.27 -32.84
N PHE A 552 -22.12 -46.41 -32.16
CA PHE A 552 -21.93 -45.01 -32.48
C PHE A 552 -20.43 -44.66 -32.38
N TYR A 553 -20.01 -43.61 -33.07
CA TYR A 553 -18.69 -43.01 -32.89
C TYR A 553 -18.82 -41.53 -32.54
N CYS A 554 -17.86 -41.04 -31.78
CA CYS A 554 -17.87 -39.69 -31.22
C CYS A 554 -16.62 -38.94 -31.70
N PRO A 555 -16.71 -38.09 -32.73
CA PRO A 555 -15.63 -37.17 -33.09
C PRO A 555 -15.26 -36.22 -31.94
N PRO A 556 -14.08 -35.57 -31.97
CA PRO A 556 -13.73 -34.55 -30.98
C PRO A 556 -14.83 -33.49 -30.84
N GLY A 557 -15.21 -33.15 -29.61
CA GLY A 557 -16.28 -32.18 -29.36
C GLY A 557 -17.70 -32.76 -29.22
N SER A 558 -17.86 -34.08 -29.20
CA SER A 558 -19.18 -34.73 -29.11
C SER A 558 -19.90 -34.42 -27.79
N THR A 559 -21.20 -34.17 -27.85
CA THR A 559 -22.02 -33.80 -26.68
C THR A 559 -22.90 -34.95 -26.18
N ARG A 560 -23.05 -36.02 -26.97
CA ARG A 560 -23.91 -37.16 -26.67
C ARG A 560 -23.21 -38.50 -26.90
N PRO A 561 -23.58 -39.56 -26.16
CA PRO A 561 -23.01 -40.90 -26.34
C PRO A 561 -23.34 -41.53 -27.70
N THR A 562 -24.34 -40.99 -28.40
CA THR A 562 -24.84 -41.45 -29.70
C THR A 562 -24.65 -40.40 -30.80
N GLN A 563 -23.57 -39.59 -30.72
CA GLN A 563 -23.34 -38.43 -31.58
C GLN A 563 -23.50 -38.72 -33.08
N VAL A 564 -22.81 -39.75 -33.56
CA VAL A 564 -22.88 -40.19 -34.96
C VAL A 564 -23.07 -41.69 -35.00
N ALA A 565 -24.12 -42.14 -35.70
CA ALA A 565 -24.38 -43.56 -35.94
C ALA A 565 -23.16 -44.23 -36.59
N CYS A 566 -22.94 -45.51 -36.29
CA CYS A 566 -21.95 -46.26 -37.02
C CYS A 566 -22.36 -46.33 -38.50
N GLY A 567 -21.37 -46.37 -39.39
CA GLY A 567 -21.61 -46.44 -40.83
C GLY A 567 -22.27 -47.76 -41.25
N ASN A 568 -22.14 -48.09 -42.54
CA ASN A 568 -22.74 -49.29 -43.11
C ASN A 568 -22.03 -50.60 -42.66
N ALA A 569 -22.44 -51.73 -43.24
CA ALA A 569 -21.90 -53.07 -42.96
C ALA A 569 -20.36 -53.19 -42.99
N SER A 570 -19.66 -52.32 -43.70
CA SER A 570 -18.20 -52.36 -43.82
C SER A 570 -17.44 -51.84 -42.60
N VAL A 571 -18.13 -51.25 -41.61
CA VAL A 571 -17.51 -50.69 -40.39
C VAL A 571 -18.18 -51.17 -39.10
N ILE A 572 -17.43 -51.15 -38.01
CA ILE A 572 -17.91 -51.38 -36.64
C ILE A 572 -17.48 -50.24 -35.72
N CYS A 573 -18.31 -49.97 -34.73
CA CYS A 573 -18.07 -48.94 -33.72
C CYS A 573 -18.23 -49.56 -32.33
N ARG A 574 -17.10 -49.87 -31.70
CA ARG A 574 -17.06 -50.35 -30.31
C ARG A 574 -17.29 -49.19 -29.33
N ARG A 575 -17.54 -49.51 -28.07
CA ARG A 575 -17.63 -48.49 -27.00
C ARG A 575 -16.34 -47.66 -26.99
N GLY A 576 -16.49 -46.34 -27.06
CA GLY A 576 -15.35 -45.41 -27.09
C GLY A 576 -14.72 -45.18 -28.47
N SER A 577 -15.39 -45.51 -29.57
CA SER A 577 -14.85 -45.29 -30.92
C SER A 577 -14.84 -43.79 -31.29
N ALA A 578 -13.67 -43.28 -31.67
CA ALA A 578 -13.51 -41.90 -32.17
C ALA A 578 -13.87 -41.76 -33.65
N VAL A 579 -13.66 -42.84 -34.40
CA VAL A 579 -13.95 -43.01 -35.83
C VAL A 579 -14.41 -44.45 -36.07
N PRO A 580 -15.14 -44.75 -37.15
CA PRO A 580 -15.51 -46.12 -37.50
C PRO A 580 -14.28 -47.00 -37.81
N GLU A 581 -14.27 -48.23 -37.30
CA GLU A 581 -13.22 -49.22 -37.56
C GLU A 581 -13.65 -50.12 -38.75
N PRO A 582 -12.80 -50.35 -39.77
CA PRO A 582 -13.17 -51.22 -40.89
C PRO A 582 -13.31 -52.68 -40.43
N VAL A 583 -14.30 -53.40 -40.99
CA VAL A 583 -14.49 -54.83 -40.76
C VAL A 583 -13.34 -55.60 -41.39
N ALA A 584 -12.81 -56.59 -40.67
CA ALA A 584 -11.73 -57.41 -41.17
C ALA A 584 -12.18 -58.26 -42.38
N VAL A 585 -11.25 -58.53 -43.28
CA VAL A 585 -11.51 -59.38 -44.44
C VAL A 585 -11.94 -60.78 -43.99
N GLY A 586 -13.04 -61.30 -44.53
CA GLY A 586 -13.61 -62.60 -44.13
C GLY A 586 -14.49 -62.54 -42.89
N TYR A 587 -14.82 -61.36 -42.40
CA TYR A 587 -15.75 -61.13 -41.29
C TYR A 587 -16.99 -60.40 -41.77
N TYR A 588 -18.10 -60.56 -41.04
CA TYR A 588 -19.30 -59.75 -41.19
C TYR A 588 -19.59 -59.00 -39.89
N SER A 589 -20.18 -57.81 -40.00
CA SER A 589 -20.54 -56.99 -38.84
C SER A 589 -21.95 -57.26 -38.35
N GLY A 590 -22.19 -57.02 -37.06
CA GLY A 590 -23.49 -57.19 -36.41
C GLY A 590 -23.71 -56.22 -35.25
N GLY A 591 -24.95 -56.19 -34.77
CA GLY A 591 -25.41 -55.34 -33.67
C GLY A 591 -26.35 -56.06 -32.70
N ASP A 592 -26.69 -55.39 -31.59
CA ASP A 592 -27.65 -55.88 -30.59
C ASP A 592 -29.05 -55.42 -31.02
N THR A 593 -29.76 -56.16 -31.86
CA THR A 593 -31.19 -55.92 -32.08
C THR A 593 -32.00 -57.11 -31.60
N SER A 594 -32.71 -56.91 -30.47
CA SER A 594 -33.96 -57.62 -30.21
C SER A 594 -34.95 -57.31 -31.35
N PRO A 595 -35.82 -58.24 -31.77
CA PRO A 595 -36.71 -58.05 -32.92
C PRO A 595 -37.71 -56.88 -32.83
N THR A 596 -37.83 -56.23 -31.67
CA THR A 596 -38.92 -55.29 -31.35
C THR A 596 -38.66 -53.82 -31.70
N GLU A 597 -37.43 -53.41 -32.01
CA GLU A 597 -37.11 -52.01 -32.38
C GLU A 597 -36.29 -51.96 -33.67
N ALA A 598 -36.94 -52.33 -34.78
CA ALA A 598 -36.36 -52.42 -36.12
C ALA A 598 -36.42 -51.10 -36.90
N LEU A 599 -36.06 -49.97 -36.28
CA LEU A 599 -36.00 -48.68 -36.98
C LEU A 599 -34.59 -48.23 -37.39
N ASP A 600 -33.51 -48.93 -37.00
CA ASP A 600 -32.22 -48.70 -37.66
C ASP A 600 -31.18 -49.84 -37.47
N ARG A 601 -31.46 -51.02 -38.07
CA ARG A 601 -30.57 -52.20 -38.01
C ARG A 601 -29.21 -51.98 -38.64
N ASP A 602 -29.08 -51.04 -39.58
CA ASP A 602 -27.83 -50.84 -40.33
C ASP A 602 -26.84 -49.90 -39.63
N SER A 603 -27.33 -49.13 -38.65
CA SER A 603 -26.63 -48.03 -37.98
C SER A 603 -25.93 -48.42 -36.67
N MET A 604 -26.33 -49.55 -36.04
CA MET A 604 -25.84 -49.99 -34.71
C MET A 604 -24.88 -51.19 -34.74
N ARG A 605 -23.91 -51.16 -35.67
CA ARG A 605 -22.91 -52.22 -35.83
C ARG A 605 -21.74 -52.03 -34.87
N TRP A 606 -21.50 -53.01 -33.97
CA TRP A 606 -20.48 -52.87 -32.91
C TRP A 606 -19.56 -54.08 -32.73
N TYR A 607 -19.91 -55.25 -33.28
CA TYR A 607 -19.05 -56.43 -33.31
C TYR A 607 -18.90 -56.96 -34.72
N GLN A 608 -17.87 -57.77 -34.92
CA GLN A 608 -17.66 -58.55 -36.14
C GLN A 608 -17.47 -60.03 -35.78
N LEU A 609 -17.96 -60.92 -36.63
CA LEU A 609 -17.81 -62.37 -36.50
C LEU A 609 -17.19 -62.95 -37.77
N PRO A 610 -16.38 -64.02 -37.65
CA PRO A 610 -15.82 -64.68 -38.82
C PRO A 610 -16.96 -65.25 -39.67
N CYS A 611 -16.80 -65.21 -40.99
CA CYS A 611 -17.80 -65.76 -41.89
C CYS A 611 -18.08 -67.23 -41.57
N PRO A 612 -19.34 -67.62 -41.31
CA PRO A 612 -19.66 -69.00 -40.94
C PRO A 612 -19.51 -69.94 -42.13
N LEU A 613 -19.45 -71.24 -41.85
CA LEU A 613 -19.48 -72.27 -42.88
C LEU A 613 -20.71 -72.09 -43.80
N GLY A 614 -20.54 -72.43 -45.07
CA GLY A 614 -21.58 -72.28 -46.09
C GLY A 614 -21.85 -70.84 -46.52
N SER A 615 -21.10 -69.84 -46.01
CA SER A 615 -21.22 -68.43 -46.40
C SER A 615 -19.87 -67.83 -46.78
N TYR A 616 -19.89 -66.76 -47.59
CA TYR A 616 -18.75 -65.88 -47.84
C TYR A 616 -19.11 -64.44 -47.50
N CYS A 617 -18.12 -63.66 -47.06
CA CYS A 617 -18.32 -62.33 -46.51
C CYS A 617 -17.52 -61.30 -47.32
N VAL A 618 -18.21 -60.28 -47.82
CA VAL A 618 -17.65 -59.15 -48.60
C VAL A 618 -18.23 -57.86 -48.04
N ASP A 619 -17.38 -56.85 -47.86
CA ASP A 619 -17.74 -55.53 -47.31
C ASP A 619 -18.55 -55.62 -46.00
N GLY A 620 -18.14 -56.56 -45.14
CA GLY A 620 -18.76 -56.81 -43.83
C GLY A 620 -20.19 -57.36 -43.87
N THR A 621 -20.64 -57.85 -45.02
CA THR A 621 -21.94 -58.51 -45.20
C THR A 621 -21.75 -60.00 -45.50
N SER A 622 -22.58 -60.85 -44.88
CA SER A 622 -22.55 -62.31 -45.08
C SER A 622 -23.52 -62.73 -46.18
N PHE A 623 -23.03 -63.49 -47.15
CA PHE A 623 -23.81 -64.07 -48.25
C PHE A 623 -23.68 -65.59 -48.24
N PRO A 624 -24.78 -66.35 -48.44
CA PRO A 624 -24.68 -67.80 -48.59
C PRO A 624 -23.85 -68.15 -49.83
N CYS A 625 -23.08 -69.23 -49.75
CA CYS A 625 -22.38 -69.79 -50.90
C CYS A 625 -23.38 -70.07 -52.03
N PRO A 626 -23.13 -69.58 -53.26
CA PRO A 626 -24.01 -69.83 -54.39
C PRO A 626 -24.25 -71.32 -54.59
N GLY A 627 -25.45 -71.68 -55.04
CA GLY A 627 -25.76 -73.07 -55.39
C GLY A 627 -24.72 -73.63 -56.36
N GLY A 628 -24.34 -74.89 -56.18
CA GLY A 628 -23.28 -75.55 -56.93
C GLY A 628 -21.90 -75.39 -56.29
N THR A 629 -21.75 -74.54 -55.27
CA THR A 629 -20.52 -74.43 -54.46
C THR A 629 -20.78 -74.82 -53.01
N TYR A 630 -19.71 -75.05 -52.24
CA TYR A 630 -19.80 -75.32 -50.81
C TYR A 630 -18.79 -74.48 -50.02
N GLY A 631 -19.13 -74.12 -48.78
CA GLY A 631 -18.26 -73.39 -47.86
C GLY A 631 -17.80 -74.28 -46.70
N GLY A 632 -16.73 -75.04 -46.90
CA GLY A 632 -16.17 -75.98 -45.92
C GLY A 632 -15.21 -75.37 -44.89
N VAL A 633 -14.88 -74.09 -45.02
CA VAL A 633 -14.05 -73.34 -44.06
C VAL A 633 -14.71 -72.02 -43.69
N THR A 634 -14.35 -71.48 -42.52
CA THR A 634 -14.78 -70.15 -42.10
C THR A 634 -14.00 -69.06 -42.84
N GLN A 635 -14.47 -67.81 -42.74
CA GLN A 635 -13.82 -66.62 -43.31
C GLN A 635 -13.65 -66.61 -44.84
N LEU A 636 -14.54 -67.29 -45.57
CA LEU A 636 -14.57 -67.20 -47.02
C LEU A 636 -14.91 -65.77 -47.46
N THR A 637 -14.27 -65.29 -48.52
CA THR A 637 -14.36 -63.89 -48.99
C THR A 637 -14.89 -63.77 -50.42
N ARG A 638 -15.16 -64.89 -51.08
CA ARG A 638 -15.51 -64.92 -52.50
C ARG A 638 -16.67 -65.88 -52.76
N PRO A 639 -17.50 -65.60 -53.78
CA PRO A 639 -18.62 -66.47 -54.16
C PRO A 639 -18.18 -67.84 -54.69
N THR A 640 -16.89 -68.05 -54.93
CA THR A 640 -16.33 -69.37 -55.26
C THR A 640 -16.28 -70.31 -54.06
N CYS A 641 -16.46 -69.77 -52.84
CA CYS A 641 -16.39 -70.48 -51.56
C CYS A 641 -15.18 -71.43 -51.48
N SER A 642 -15.34 -72.64 -50.94
CA SER A 642 -14.28 -73.65 -50.87
C SER A 642 -14.11 -74.44 -52.18
N GLY A 643 -15.01 -74.27 -53.15
CA GLY A 643 -14.98 -74.93 -54.44
C GLY A 643 -16.35 -75.41 -54.92
N LEU A 644 -16.33 -76.08 -56.06
CA LEU A 644 -17.52 -76.69 -56.68
C LEU A 644 -17.98 -77.93 -55.91
N CYS A 645 -19.27 -78.21 -55.98
CA CYS A 645 -19.86 -79.46 -55.51
C CYS A 645 -19.21 -80.66 -56.23
N ALA A 646 -18.99 -81.75 -55.49
CA ALA A 646 -18.34 -82.94 -56.04
C ALA A 646 -19.24 -83.61 -57.11
N PRO A 647 -18.65 -84.21 -58.15
CA PRO A 647 -19.42 -85.01 -59.12
C PRO A 647 -20.21 -86.11 -58.41
N GLY A 648 -21.47 -86.31 -58.80
CA GLY A 648 -22.39 -87.24 -58.15
C GLY A 648 -23.13 -86.67 -56.93
N TYR A 649 -22.93 -85.39 -56.61
CA TYR A 649 -23.62 -84.67 -55.53
C TYR A 649 -24.14 -83.32 -56.05
N TYR A 650 -25.13 -82.76 -55.36
CA TYR A 650 -25.60 -81.40 -55.60
C TYR A 650 -25.58 -80.58 -54.31
N CYS A 651 -25.35 -79.27 -54.47
CA CYS A 651 -25.16 -78.34 -53.36
C CYS A 651 -26.14 -77.16 -53.51
N PRO A 652 -27.26 -77.14 -52.77
CA PRO A 652 -28.11 -75.95 -52.65
C PRO A 652 -27.34 -74.75 -52.04
N PRO A 653 -27.84 -73.51 -52.19
CA PRO A 653 -27.22 -72.35 -51.56
C PRO A 653 -26.99 -72.56 -50.06
N GLY A 654 -25.81 -72.20 -49.56
CA GLY A 654 -25.45 -72.38 -48.14
C GLY A 654 -24.87 -73.75 -47.77
N SER A 655 -24.56 -74.61 -48.75
CA SER A 655 -23.98 -75.93 -48.49
C SER A 655 -22.60 -75.82 -47.82
N VAL A 656 -22.35 -76.62 -46.79
CA VAL A 656 -21.09 -76.61 -46.01
C VAL A 656 -20.09 -77.69 -46.44
N ALA A 657 -20.49 -78.63 -47.29
CA ALA A 657 -19.68 -79.75 -47.73
C ALA A 657 -19.83 -80.01 -49.23
N SER A 658 -18.77 -80.49 -49.89
CA SER A 658 -18.76 -80.83 -51.32
C SER A 658 -19.68 -82.01 -51.67
N GLN A 659 -20.07 -82.81 -50.68
CA GLN A 659 -20.94 -83.97 -50.79
C GLN A 659 -22.24 -83.78 -49.98
N ALA A 660 -22.80 -82.56 -49.98
CA ALA A 660 -23.95 -82.20 -49.14
C ALA A 660 -25.19 -83.07 -49.40
N PHE A 661 -25.55 -83.29 -50.67
CA PHE A 661 -26.70 -84.11 -51.06
C PHE A 661 -26.32 -85.01 -52.23
N SER A 662 -26.60 -86.31 -52.12
CA SER A 662 -26.38 -87.28 -53.21
C SER A 662 -27.29 -86.98 -54.41
N CYS A 663 -26.80 -87.22 -55.63
CA CYS A 663 -27.52 -86.85 -56.85
C CYS A 663 -28.93 -87.45 -56.97
N GLY A 664 -29.14 -88.68 -56.52
CA GLY A 664 -30.48 -89.29 -56.52
C GLY A 664 -30.45 -90.76 -56.91
N ASN A 665 -31.01 -91.09 -58.08
CA ASN A 665 -31.07 -92.46 -58.61
C ASN A 665 -30.56 -92.50 -60.07
N VAL A 666 -30.64 -93.66 -60.72
CA VAL A 666 -30.14 -93.89 -62.09
C VAL A 666 -30.78 -93.02 -63.18
N SER A 667 -31.90 -92.34 -62.90
CA SER A 667 -32.59 -91.44 -63.83
C SER A 667 -32.05 -90.00 -63.81
N VAL A 668 -31.13 -89.67 -62.89
CA VAL A 668 -30.54 -88.33 -62.75
C VAL A 668 -29.03 -88.41 -62.67
N TYR A 669 -28.34 -87.34 -63.05
CA TYR A 669 -26.89 -87.21 -62.93
C TYR A 669 -26.50 -85.79 -62.49
N CYS A 670 -25.35 -85.68 -61.83
CA CYS A 670 -24.87 -84.44 -61.23
C CYS A 670 -23.41 -84.21 -61.61
N PRO A 671 -23.13 -83.44 -62.67
CA PRO A 671 -21.77 -82.99 -62.98
C PRO A 671 -21.19 -82.12 -61.85
N PRO A 672 -19.86 -81.90 -61.81
CA PRO A 672 -19.25 -80.99 -60.85
C PRO A 672 -19.95 -79.62 -60.85
N GLY A 673 -20.28 -79.10 -59.66
CA GLY A 673 -20.97 -77.82 -59.54
C GLY A 673 -22.50 -77.85 -59.67
N SER A 674 -23.13 -79.03 -59.60
CA SER A 674 -24.59 -79.13 -59.68
C SER A 674 -25.29 -78.45 -58.50
N THR A 675 -26.27 -77.60 -58.79
CA THR A 675 -27.13 -76.95 -57.77
C THR A 675 -28.32 -77.84 -57.38
N GLN A 676 -28.72 -78.73 -58.29
CA GLN A 676 -29.82 -79.69 -58.17
C GLN A 676 -29.58 -80.88 -59.12
N PRO A 677 -30.25 -82.03 -58.95
CA PRO A 677 -30.14 -83.17 -59.86
C PRO A 677 -30.62 -82.84 -61.28
N LEU A 678 -29.84 -83.24 -62.29
CA LEU A 678 -30.22 -83.10 -63.71
C LEU A 678 -30.83 -84.41 -64.22
N ALA A 679 -31.99 -84.34 -64.87
CA ALA A 679 -32.60 -85.50 -65.51
C ALA A 679 -31.74 -86.01 -66.67
N VAL A 680 -31.62 -87.33 -66.80
CA VAL A 680 -30.96 -87.95 -67.95
C VAL A 680 -31.71 -87.61 -69.24
N SER A 681 -30.96 -87.27 -70.28
CA SER A 681 -31.50 -86.96 -71.60
C SER A 681 -32.05 -88.22 -72.28
N VAL A 682 -33.06 -88.05 -73.13
CA VAL A 682 -33.66 -89.16 -73.90
C VAL A 682 -32.60 -89.79 -74.82
N GLY A 683 -32.47 -91.12 -74.80
CA GLY A 683 -31.44 -91.86 -75.55
C GLY A 683 -30.07 -91.90 -74.87
N TYR A 684 -29.96 -91.39 -73.63
CA TYR A 684 -28.74 -91.45 -72.82
C TYR A 684 -28.94 -92.35 -71.60
N TYR A 685 -27.85 -92.94 -71.12
CA TYR A 685 -27.78 -93.61 -69.83
C TYR A 685 -26.84 -92.84 -68.89
N THR A 686 -27.07 -92.95 -67.59
CA THR A 686 -26.23 -92.26 -66.59
C THR A 686 -24.89 -92.97 -66.39
N THR A 687 -23.84 -92.20 -66.16
CA THR A 687 -22.45 -92.68 -66.04
C THR A 687 -21.75 -92.08 -64.82
N GLY A 688 -20.65 -92.73 -64.40
CA GLY A 688 -19.87 -92.35 -63.22
C GLY A 688 -20.53 -92.73 -61.89
N GLY A 689 -19.73 -92.94 -60.85
CA GLY A 689 -20.18 -93.20 -59.48
C GLY A 689 -21.02 -94.48 -59.28
N THR A 690 -21.85 -94.47 -58.23
CA THR A 690 -22.82 -95.52 -57.89
C THR A 690 -24.22 -95.20 -58.41
N ASN A 691 -25.21 -96.06 -58.16
CA ASN A 691 -26.60 -95.83 -58.55
C ASN A 691 -27.19 -94.53 -57.98
N SER A 692 -26.65 -93.99 -56.88
CA SER A 692 -27.13 -92.74 -56.27
C SER A 692 -26.22 -91.52 -56.45
N THR A 693 -25.05 -91.71 -57.05
CA THR A 693 -24.03 -90.66 -57.23
C THR A 693 -23.57 -90.56 -58.69
N ARG A 694 -24.50 -90.73 -59.63
CA ARG A 694 -24.25 -90.61 -61.06
C ARG A 694 -23.77 -89.20 -61.39
N SER A 695 -22.67 -89.07 -62.13
CA SER A 695 -21.99 -87.78 -62.36
C SER A 695 -22.03 -87.29 -63.80
N GLY A 696 -22.43 -88.14 -64.74
CA GLY A 696 -22.52 -87.82 -66.15
C GLY A 696 -23.62 -88.60 -66.84
N GLN A 697 -23.75 -88.37 -68.14
CA GLN A 697 -24.57 -89.18 -69.02
C GLN A 697 -23.80 -89.47 -70.31
N ALA A 698 -24.07 -90.62 -70.91
CA ALA A 698 -23.49 -91.01 -72.19
C ALA A 698 -24.60 -91.45 -73.15
N LEU A 699 -24.43 -91.14 -74.43
CA LEU A 699 -25.36 -91.55 -75.47
C LEU A 699 -25.36 -93.08 -75.58
N CYS A 700 -26.53 -93.69 -75.79
CA CYS A 700 -26.61 -95.14 -75.94
C CYS A 700 -25.76 -95.61 -77.13
N PRO A 701 -24.82 -96.54 -76.95
CA PRO A 701 -24.03 -97.08 -78.05
C PRO A 701 -24.89 -97.97 -78.95
N ILE A 702 -24.40 -98.22 -80.18
CA ILE A 702 -25.00 -99.22 -81.09
C ILE A 702 -25.11 -100.59 -80.39
N GLY A 703 -26.11 -101.38 -80.77
CA GLY A 703 -26.43 -102.66 -80.14
C GLY A 703 -27.08 -102.55 -78.75
N SER A 704 -27.37 -101.34 -78.27
CA SER A 704 -28.04 -101.10 -76.97
C SER A 704 -29.14 -100.05 -77.10
N PHE A 705 -30.13 -100.10 -76.22
CA PHE A 705 -31.14 -99.06 -76.03
C PHE A 705 -31.14 -98.56 -74.58
N CYS A 706 -31.49 -97.30 -74.36
CA CYS A 706 -31.38 -96.63 -73.08
C CYS A 706 -32.74 -96.08 -72.66
N GLN A 707 -33.27 -96.56 -71.53
CA GLN A 707 -34.57 -96.17 -71.00
C GLN A 707 -34.45 -95.86 -69.50
N HIS A 708 -35.03 -94.74 -69.06
CA HIS A 708 -34.94 -94.25 -67.67
C HIS A 708 -33.50 -94.21 -67.12
N GLY A 709 -32.53 -93.84 -67.97
CA GLY A 709 -31.12 -93.69 -67.58
C GLY A 709 -30.32 -94.98 -67.40
N VAL A 710 -30.90 -96.14 -67.75
CA VAL A 710 -30.24 -97.45 -67.72
C VAL A 710 -29.98 -97.93 -69.14
N LEU A 711 -28.80 -98.52 -69.35
CA LEU A 711 -28.38 -99.14 -70.60
C LEU A 711 -28.83 -100.60 -70.65
N TYR A 712 -29.56 -100.97 -71.69
CA TYR A 712 -29.99 -102.32 -71.98
C TYR A 712 -29.41 -102.76 -73.32
N GLN A 713 -28.93 -104.00 -73.42
CA GLN A 713 -28.57 -104.57 -74.71
C GLN A 713 -29.83 -104.79 -75.54
N CYS A 714 -29.74 -104.65 -76.87
CA CYS A 714 -30.82 -105.06 -77.76
C CYS A 714 -31.17 -106.53 -77.49
N PRO A 715 -32.43 -106.86 -77.20
CA PRO A 715 -32.83 -108.22 -76.87
C PRO A 715 -32.56 -109.16 -78.05
N SER A 716 -32.49 -110.46 -77.76
CA SER A 716 -32.29 -111.48 -78.79
C SER A 716 -33.36 -111.36 -79.89
N GLY A 717 -32.93 -111.34 -81.16
CA GLY A 717 -33.81 -111.19 -82.31
C GLY A 717 -33.89 -109.77 -82.89
N THR A 718 -33.40 -108.75 -82.18
CA THR A 718 -33.31 -107.36 -82.68
C THR A 718 -31.86 -106.90 -82.85
N TYR A 719 -31.64 -105.86 -83.65
CA TYR A 719 -30.34 -105.23 -83.83
C TYR A 719 -30.40 -103.72 -83.59
N GLY A 720 -29.30 -103.12 -83.11
CA GLY A 720 -29.17 -101.67 -82.94
C GLY A 720 -28.07 -101.10 -83.84
N SER A 721 -28.43 -100.53 -84.99
CA SER A 721 -27.48 -99.95 -85.95
C SER A 721 -27.16 -98.48 -85.72
N THR A 722 -27.91 -97.80 -84.86
CA THR A 722 -27.73 -96.39 -84.52
C THR A 722 -27.54 -96.18 -83.03
N THR A 723 -26.87 -95.10 -82.67
CA THR A 723 -26.72 -94.66 -81.28
C THR A 723 -28.00 -93.97 -80.79
N GLY A 724 -28.24 -93.96 -79.48
CA GLY A 724 -29.35 -93.23 -78.86
C GLY A 724 -30.71 -93.91 -78.94
N LEU A 725 -30.76 -95.22 -79.19
CA LEU A 725 -32.00 -96.00 -79.19
C LEU A 725 -32.64 -95.97 -77.80
N THR A 726 -33.97 -95.91 -77.73
CA THR A 726 -34.73 -95.71 -76.48
C THR A 726 -35.73 -96.82 -76.16
N VAL A 727 -35.90 -97.76 -77.09
CA VAL A 727 -36.91 -98.81 -77.05
C VAL A 727 -36.27 -100.18 -77.33
N GLU A 728 -36.87 -101.23 -76.77
CA GLU A 728 -36.40 -102.61 -76.88
C GLU A 728 -36.44 -103.18 -78.31
N THR A 729 -37.24 -102.59 -79.19
CA THR A 729 -37.24 -102.94 -80.63
C THR A 729 -35.95 -102.51 -81.34
N CYS A 730 -35.10 -101.72 -80.68
CA CYS A 730 -33.86 -101.18 -81.21
C CYS A 730 -34.05 -100.56 -82.61
N SER A 731 -33.23 -100.91 -83.60
CA SER A 731 -33.38 -100.46 -84.98
C SER A 731 -34.31 -101.37 -85.81
N GLY A 732 -34.76 -102.48 -85.23
CA GLY A 732 -35.68 -103.43 -85.85
C GLY A 732 -35.26 -104.88 -85.64
N TRP A 733 -36.03 -105.77 -86.27
CA TRP A 733 -35.84 -107.22 -86.24
C TRP A 733 -34.71 -107.64 -87.18
N CYS A 734 -34.00 -108.70 -86.82
CA CYS A 734 -32.98 -109.27 -87.70
C CYS A 734 -33.58 -109.98 -88.90
N ARG A 735 -32.86 -109.92 -90.02
CA ARG A 735 -33.37 -110.35 -91.31
C ARG A 735 -33.37 -111.87 -91.40
N ALA A 736 -34.40 -112.42 -92.02
CA ALA A 736 -34.50 -113.84 -92.37
C ALA A 736 -33.20 -114.34 -93.05
N GLY A 737 -32.70 -115.50 -92.60
CA GLY A 737 -31.38 -116.01 -92.95
C GLY A 737 -30.25 -115.65 -91.97
N TYR A 738 -30.52 -114.75 -91.03
CA TYR A 738 -29.56 -114.29 -90.01
C TYR A 738 -30.19 -114.37 -88.60
N PHE A 739 -29.35 -114.51 -87.58
CA PHE A 739 -29.75 -114.52 -86.17
C PHE A 739 -29.06 -113.41 -85.39
N CYS A 740 -29.69 -112.98 -84.30
CA CYS A 740 -29.18 -111.88 -83.47
C CYS A 740 -29.16 -112.23 -82.00
N PRO A 741 -27.98 -112.61 -81.46
CA PRO A 741 -27.76 -112.65 -80.02
C PRO A 741 -27.95 -111.26 -79.38
N PRO A 742 -28.15 -111.17 -78.06
CA PRO A 742 -28.24 -109.89 -77.36
C PRO A 742 -27.05 -108.98 -77.69
N GLY A 743 -27.32 -107.71 -77.99
CA GLY A 743 -26.28 -106.73 -78.33
C GLY A 743 -25.87 -106.66 -79.80
N THR A 744 -26.58 -107.33 -80.71
CA THR A 744 -26.24 -107.32 -82.15
C THR A 744 -26.41 -105.92 -82.76
N VAL A 745 -25.45 -105.49 -83.59
CA VAL A 745 -25.40 -104.14 -84.19
C VAL A 745 -25.88 -104.07 -85.65
N SER A 746 -26.10 -105.22 -86.30
CA SER A 746 -26.50 -105.29 -87.71
C SER A 746 -27.47 -106.44 -87.97
N ALA A 747 -28.50 -106.18 -88.79
CA ALA A 747 -29.54 -107.15 -89.14
C ALA A 747 -29.02 -108.41 -89.86
N THR A 748 -27.82 -108.34 -90.42
CA THR A 748 -27.17 -109.41 -91.19
C THR A 748 -25.81 -109.81 -90.61
N ALA A 749 -25.57 -109.56 -89.31
CA ALA A 749 -24.27 -109.84 -88.68
C ALA A 749 -23.95 -111.34 -88.61
N ASN A 750 -24.93 -112.17 -88.25
CA ASN A 750 -24.70 -113.61 -88.02
C ASN A 750 -25.58 -114.44 -88.95
N ALA A 751 -25.00 -115.02 -90.01
CA ALA A 751 -25.74 -115.83 -90.99
C ALA A 751 -25.97 -117.27 -90.50
N CYS A 752 -27.09 -117.88 -90.89
CA CYS A 752 -27.33 -119.30 -90.63
C CYS A 752 -26.51 -120.20 -91.56
N GLY A 753 -25.99 -121.30 -91.02
CA GLY A 753 -25.26 -122.30 -91.80
C GLY A 753 -26.14 -123.02 -92.83
N PRO A 754 -25.55 -123.78 -93.76
CA PRO A 754 -26.30 -124.41 -94.87
C PRO A 754 -27.36 -125.43 -94.44
N SER A 755 -27.35 -125.90 -93.19
CA SER A 755 -28.32 -126.84 -92.61
C SER A 755 -29.24 -126.21 -91.55
N SER A 756 -29.24 -124.89 -91.43
CA SER A 756 -30.11 -124.15 -90.51
C SER A 756 -30.76 -122.94 -91.17
N TYR A 757 -31.93 -122.55 -90.67
CA TYR A 757 -32.69 -121.41 -91.16
C TYR A 757 -33.07 -120.50 -89.98
N SER A 758 -33.30 -119.23 -90.27
CA SER A 758 -33.86 -118.26 -89.32
C SER A 758 -34.96 -117.45 -90.00
N ILE A 759 -36.09 -117.26 -89.32
CA ILE A 759 -37.13 -116.31 -89.75
C ILE A 759 -36.83 -114.92 -89.18
N ASP A 760 -37.48 -113.88 -89.72
CA ASP A 760 -37.29 -112.52 -89.22
C ASP A 760 -37.47 -112.46 -87.69
N GLY A 761 -36.48 -111.91 -86.99
CA GLY A 761 -36.54 -111.72 -85.55
C GLY A 761 -36.06 -112.86 -84.65
N GLN A 762 -35.36 -113.89 -85.18
CA GLN A 762 -34.84 -114.95 -84.31
C GLN A 762 -33.49 -114.63 -83.67
N GLY A 763 -33.36 -115.02 -82.39
CA GLY A 763 -32.13 -114.89 -81.62
C GLY A 763 -31.07 -115.95 -81.92
N ASP A 764 -31.46 -117.07 -82.55
CA ASP A 764 -30.59 -118.19 -82.93
C ASP A 764 -31.15 -118.91 -84.17
N CYS A 765 -30.32 -119.68 -84.89
CA CYS A 765 -30.73 -120.44 -86.07
C CYS A 765 -31.36 -121.79 -85.71
N MET A 766 -32.43 -122.18 -86.41
CA MET A 766 -33.11 -123.46 -86.24
C MET A 766 -32.67 -124.49 -87.31
N ALA A 767 -32.48 -125.76 -86.94
CA ALA A 767 -32.05 -126.80 -87.89
C ALA A 767 -33.18 -127.27 -88.85
N CYS A 768 -32.85 -127.63 -90.10
CA CYS A 768 -33.82 -128.20 -91.05
C CYS A 768 -34.22 -129.66 -90.69
N PRO A 769 -35.50 -130.09 -90.84
CA PRO A 769 -35.97 -131.39 -90.33
C PRO A 769 -35.64 -132.67 -91.12
N SER A 770 -35.21 -132.61 -92.40
CA SER A 770 -35.02 -133.81 -93.25
C SER A 770 -33.74 -133.74 -94.08
N ALA A 771 -32.87 -134.75 -93.96
CA ALA A 771 -31.55 -134.78 -94.59
C ALA A 771 -31.58 -135.31 -96.04
N ARG A 772 -31.64 -134.43 -97.04
CA ARG A 772 -31.02 -134.61 -98.37
C ARG A 772 -30.93 -133.25 -99.11
N PRO A 773 -29.72 -132.77 -99.47
CA PRO A 773 -29.50 -131.39 -99.92
C PRO A 773 -29.73 -131.22 -101.43
N ALA A 774 -30.44 -130.15 -101.82
CA ALA A 774 -30.45 -129.70 -103.21
C ALA A 774 -30.38 -128.17 -103.41
N MET A 775 -30.37 -127.32 -102.36
CA MET A 775 -30.06 -125.88 -102.43
C MET A 775 -29.86 -125.29 -101.01
N PRO A 776 -29.05 -124.23 -100.80
CA PRO A 776 -28.96 -123.56 -99.50
C PRO A 776 -30.28 -122.83 -99.16
N CYS A 777 -31.04 -123.33 -98.18
CA CYS A 777 -32.23 -122.66 -97.66
C CYS A 777 -31.91 -122.02 -96.30
N GLN A 778 -31.70 -120.71 -96.27
CA GLN A 778 -31.39 -119.96 -95.04
C GLN A 778 -32.61 -119.17 -94.52
N ASN A 779 -33.56 -118.79 -95.38
CA ASN A 779 -34.43 -117.64 -95.10
C ASN A 779 -35.84 -118.01 -94.58
N ARG A 780 -36.35 -119.25 -94.77
CA ARG A 780 -37.68 -119.68 -94.27
C ARG A 780 -37.76 -121.20 -94.11
N ARG A 781 -38.52 -121.70 -93.13
CA ARG A 781 -38.77 -123.14 -92.92
C ARG A 781 -39.25 -123.88 -94.18
N ALA A 782 -40.04 -123.21 -95.02
CA ALA A 782 -40.67 -123.79 -96.20
C ALA A 782 -39.69 -124.29 -97.26
N CYS A 783 -38.44 -123.79 -97.32
CA CYS A 783 -37.44 -124.34 -98.24
C CYS A 783 -36.60 -125.48 -97.65
N CYS A 784 -36.95 -126.00 -96.46
CA CYS A 784 -36.45 -127.27 -95.92
C CYS A 784 -37.39 -128.47 -96.24
N GLN A 785 -38.48 -128.28 -96.99
CA GLN A 785 -39.49 -129.31 -97.32
C GLN A 785 -39.29 -129.96 -98.69
#